data_AF-A0A923EB56-F1
#
_entry.id   AF-A0A923EB56-F1
#
_cell.length_a   1.000
_cell.length_b   1.000
_cell.length_c   1.000
_cell.angle_alpha   90.00
_cell.angle_beta   90.00
_cell.angle_gamma   90.00
#
_symmetry.space_group_name_H-M   'P 1'
#
loop_
_entity.id
_entity.type
_entity.pdbx_description
1 polymer ?
#
loop_
_entity_poly.entity_id
_entity_poly.type
_entity_poly.pdbx_seq_one_letter_code
_entity_poly.pdbx_strand_id
1 'polypeptide(L)'
;MKKKIKSILSCIMTFLFIFTSINIMPMKVSASNTDLLNKVNTSMSKVHNFIIKNGTWSSDWKTVAFNKSGLKLPTNYNSDYLKNTEKVLKDAKAYFYKVTDYERITLGVVAAGGDPRNIAGYNLLDKIYNFYDPKNPNRKIDFQGLNGVIYGLIALDTKNYQIPAGAKFTREYMLDYVLENRNSDGGWDLNMNGNHSDVDITSMTLIALAPYHNYVSKSGKKVVDAVREAVQWLSKVQRKDGGFNSWFTENNSESCAQTIIGLCANGIDPTSAQFTKDRNLVENLLRFQQSNGEFYHLMDGSEGVNGMSTEQAYQALVAYKCFASGKGSIYWFDGKKLPNTFKNTDMSNSNVNTEVKEQSKTDNLDIDKDVFVATGDGKTQRVAGNDRFDTSINVAKKLSSRKEEEKFKNIIISSGFGFADSLCGSVLAKQLDAPILLVGKDINSSEKVLNYIKSNLNKDGNVYVLGGEGSVSNIIENTIKNSGYKVKRLAGKDRFQTCNEVFKQVNAKEKTPFVIVNGLNFADALSVSAPASINGYPVLLSGKTSLPDYVKNAINDVKPSEVFIIGGEGAISKNIEGELNKINSQTKITRIAGKDRYDTSLKVNQYFKNNESVLLASGQNYPDALSGSALAAQINGSLLLVNDSSLSKQINFIDKDKTDEVIILGGNASVSKRVQETIEKLFK
;
A
#
# COMPACT_ATOMS: atom_id res chain seq x y z
N MET A 1 -46.75 -57.14 48.87
CA MET A 1 -46.37 -57.01 50.30
C MET A 1 -44.86 -57.13 50.43
N LYS A 2 -44.21 -56.16 51.12
CA LYS A 2 -42.98 -56.29 51.94
C LYS A 2 -41.71 -56.85 51.25
N LYS A 3 -40.69 -56.02 50.97
CA LYS A 3 -39.56 -55.59 51.83
C LYS A 3 -38.34 -56.54 51.77
N LYS A 4 -37.18 -55.91 51.50
CA LYS A 4 -35.81 -56.18 52.04
C LYS A 4 -35.08 -57.45 51.56
N ILE A 5 -33.75 -57.56 51.49
CA ILE A 5 -32.52 -56.71 51.44
C ILE A 5 -31.38 -57.75 51.36
N LYS A 6 -30.33 -57.51 50.53
CA LYS A 6 -28.94 -58.07 50.56
C LYS A 6 -28.78 -59.61 50.36
N SER A 7 -27.73 -60.16 49.73
CA SER A 7 -26.38 -59.69 49.38
C SER A 7 -25.69 -60.61 48.34
N ILE A 8 -24.71 -60.04 47.62
CA ILE A 8 -23.47 -60.64 47.06
C ILE A 8 -23.55 -61.35 45.68
N LEU A 9 -22.94 -60.65 44.69
CA LEU A 9 -22.06 -61.06 43.57
C LEU A 9 -22.34 -62.42 42.86
N SER A 10 -22.30 -62.58 41.54
CA SER A 10 -21.65 -61.83 40.44
C SER A 10 -22.10 -62.41 39.08
N CYS A 11 -21.98 -61.59 38.02
CA CYS A 11 -21.77 -61.96 36.62
C CYS A 11 -22.88 -62.69 35.84
N ILE A 12 -23.73 -61.92 35.14
CA ILE A 12 -24.32 -62.34 33.86
C ILE A 12 -24.13 -61.24 32.82
N MET A 13 -23.60 -61.66 31.68
CA MET A 13 -23.44 -60.95 30.42
C MET A 13 -24.70 -60.24 29.95
N THR A 14 -24.56 -58.99 29.48
CA THR A 14 -25.31 -58.51 28.31
C THR A 14 -24.48 -57.51 27.51
N PHE A 15 -24.44 -57.76 26.20
CA PHE A 15 -23.86 -56.97 25.10
C PHE A 15 -23.76 -55.45 25.34
N LEU A 16 -22.55 -54.91 25.26
CA LEU A 16 -22.30 -53.47 25.10
C LEU A 16 -21.86 -53.18 23.66
N PHE A 17 -22.63 -52.36 22.96
CA PHE A 17 -22.18 -51.63 21.78
C PHE A 17 -20.97 -50.77 22.18
N ILE A 18 -19.78 -51.12 21.70
CA ILE A 18 -18.58 -50.30 21.84
C ILE A 18 -18.74 -49.13 20.86
N PHE A 19 -19.17 -47.98 21.37
CA PHE A 19 -18.81 -46.70 20.78
C PHE A 19 -17.28 -46.62 20.79
N THR A 20 -16.64 -46.83 19.64
CA THR A 20 -15.27 -46.37 19.45
C THR A 20 -15.30 -44.85 19.44
N SER A 21 -15.16 -44.25 20.63
CA SER A 21 -14.74 -42.88 20.76
C SER A 21 -13.40 -42.74 20.04
N ILE A 22 -13.44 -42.16 18.85
CA ILE A 22 -12.26 -41.59 18.23
C ILE A 22 -11.79 -40.51 19.19
N ASN A 23 -10.82 -40.86 20.03
CA ASN A 23 -10.03 -39.88 20.76
C ASN A 23 -9.33 -39.03 19.70
N ILE A 24 -9.95 -37.91 19.34
CA ILE A 24 -9.27 -36.80 18.70
C ILE A 24 -8.25 -36.34 19.73
N MET A 25 -7.01 -36.80 19.62
CA MET A 25 -5.92 -36.19 20.37
C MET A 25 -5.93 -34.70 19.98
N PRO A 26 -6.16 -33.78 20.93
CA PRO A 26 -5.90 -32.37 20.65
C PRO A 26 -4.42 -32.27 20.25
N MET A 27 -4.12 -31.50 19.21
CA MET A 27 -2.74 -31.11 18.92
C MET A 27 -2.13 -30.66 20.25
N LYS A 28 -0.99 -31.23 20.62
CA LYS A 28 -0.24 -30.81 21.81
C LYS A 28 0.19 -29.37 21.58
N VAL A 29 -0.63 -28.42 22.01
CA VAL A 29 -0.33 -27.00 22.01
C VAL A 29 0.82 -26.82 23.01
N SER A 30 1.97 -26.36 22.53
CA SER A 30 3.08 -25.98 23.42
C SER A 30 2.58 -24.92 24.43
N ALA A 31 3.18 -24.87 25.62
CA ALA A 31 2.80 -23.85 26.62
C ALA A 31 2.86 -22.41 26.07
N SER A 32 3.74 -22.15 25.08
CA SER A 32 3.85 -20.88 24.35
C SER A 32 2.60 -20.55 23.52
N ASN A 33 1.93 -21.54 22.93
CA ASN A 33 0.80 -21.31 22.02
C ASN A 33 -0.51 -21.05 22.78
N THR A 34 -0.64 -21.53 24.02
CA THR A 34 -1.80 -21.24 24.88
C THR A 34 -1.81 -19.78 25.35
N ASP A 35 -0.66 -19.23 25.74
CA ASP A 35 -0.55 -17.81 26.13
C ASP A 35 -0.86 -16.87 24.96
N LEU A 36 -0.30 -17.15 23.78
CA LEU A 36 -0.60 -16.38 22.58
C LEU A 36 -2.08 -16.45 22.21
N LEU A 37 -2.71 -17.62 22.30
CA LEU A 37 -4.15 -17.75 22.04
C LEU A 37 -5.00 -16.95 23.04
N ASN A 38 -4.58 -16.86 24.31
CA ASN A 38 -5.24 -16.00 25.29
C ASN A 38 -5.08 -14.51 24.95
N LYS A 39 -3.90 -14.08 24.50
CA LYS A 39 -3.66 -12.71 23.99
C LYS A 39 -4.53 -12.41 22.77
N VAL A 40 -4.64 -13.35 21.84
CA VAL A 40 -5.51 -13.24 20.65
C VAL A 40 -6.98 -13.13 21.07
N ASN A 41 -7.48 -13.98 21.97
CA ASN A 41 -8.87 -13.90 22.44
C ASN A 41 -9.17 -12.58 23.17
N THR A 42 -8.21 -12.07 23.95
CA THR A 42 -8.31 -10.77 24.62
C THR A 42 -8.37 -9.65 23.59
N SER A 43 -7.47 -9.66 22.61
CA SER A 43 -7.40 -8.69 21.52
C SER A 43 -8.69 -8.67 20.70
N MET A 44 -9.19 -9.84 20.31
CA MET A 44 -10.48 -10.00 19.62
C MET A 44 -11.63 -9.39 20.40
N SER A 45 -11.68 -9.62 21.72
CA SER A 45 -12.73 -9.09 22.58
C SER A 45 -12.70 -7.55 22.64
N LYS A 46 -11.51 -6.95 22.67
CA LYS A 46 -11.34 -5.49 22.59
C LYS A 46 -11.85 -4.93 21.27
N VAL A 47 -11.44 -5.50 20.12
CA VAL A 47 -11.93 -5.06 18.81
C VAL A 47 -13.44 -5.21 18.70
N HIS A 48 -13.97 -6.36 19.13
CA HIS A 48 -15.40 -6.65 19.09
C HIS A 48 -16.21 -5.60 19.87
N ASN A 49 -15.80 -5.32 21.12
CA ASN A 49 -16.46 -4.33 21.96
C ASN A 49 -16.30 -2.92 21.41
N PHE A 50 -15.13 -2.58 20.86
CA PHE A 50 -14.89 -1.30 20.21
C PHE A 50 -15.86 -1.07 19.03
N ILE A 51 -15.96 -2.05 18.14
CA ILE A 51 -16.83 -1.97 16.95
C ILE A 51 -18.30 -1.87 17.36
N ILE A 52 -18.74 -2.63 18.36
CA ILE A 52 -20.12 -2.54 18.88
C ILE A 52 -20.41 -1.16 19.47
N LYS A 53 -19.49 -0.64 20.31
CA LYS A 53 -19.68 0.64 21.01
C LYS A 53 -19.72 1.82 20.05
N ASN A 54 -18.82 1.85 19.08
CA ASN A 54 -18.61 3.02 18.23
C ASN A 54 -19.35 2.92 16.89
N GLY A 55 -20.03 1.80 16.63
CA GLY A 55 -20.81 1.59 15.40
C GLY A 55 -19.95 1.64 14.13
N THR A 56 -18.65 1.42 14.27
CA THR A 56 -17.72 1.81 13.23
C THR A 56 -17.88 0.95 11.97
N TRP A 57 -17.87 1.65 10.83
CA TRP A 57 -18.00 1.25 9.42
C TRP A 57 -18.94 0.05 9.15
N SER A 58 -20.07 0.29 8.47
CA SER A 58 -20.92 -0.80 7.98
C SER A 58 -20.23 -1.52 6.81
N SER A 59 -19.34 -2.47 7.11
CA SER A 59 -18.67 -3.30 6.12
C SER A 59 -19.11 -4.77 6.17
N ASP A 60 -19.14 -5.41 5.01
CA ASP A 60 -19.43 -6.85 4.90
C ASP A 60 -18.30 -7.71 5.51
N TRP A 61 -17.06 -7.19 5.52
CA TRP A 61 -15.87 -7.85 6.08
C TRP A 61 -16.00 -8.07 7.59
N LYS A 62 -16.49 -7.05 8.30
CA LYS A 62 -16.81 -7.13 9.72
C LYS A 62 -17.82 -8.24 10.00
N THR A 63 -18.87 -8.36 9.18
CA THR A 63 -19.91 -9.38 9.36
C THR A 63 -19.36 -10.80 9.33
N VAL A 64 -18.34 -11.06 8.50
CA VAL A 64 -17.60 -12.34 8.49
C VAL A 64 -16.93 -12.59 9.85
N ALA A 65 -16.12 -11.65 10.34
CA ALA A 65 -15.41 -11.79 11.60
C ALA A 65 -16.38 -11.95 12.80
N PHE A 66 -17.45 -11.16 12.83
CA PHE A 66 -18.49 -11.21 13.85
C PHE A 66 -19.04 -12.64 13.99
N ASN A 67 -19.55 -13.19 12.88
CA ASN A 67 -20.19 -14.49 12.85
C ASN A 67 -19.21 -15.67 13.05
N LYS A 68 -17.92 -15.48 12.78
CA LYS A 68 -16.88 -16.50 13.00
C LYS A 68 -16.20 -16.43 14.37
N SER A 69 -16.25 -15.28 15.06
CA SER A 69 -15.53 -15.06 16.31
C SER A 69 -15.96 -15.94 17.48
N GLY A 70 -17.24 -16.33 17.50
CA GLY A 70 -17.89 -16.98 18.64
C GLY A 70 -18.23 -16.03 19.80
N LEU A 71 -18.06 -14.71 19.62
CA LEU A 71 -18.47 -13.69 20.59
C LEU A 71 -19.96 -13.33 20.40
N LYS A 72 -20.59 -12.85 21.47
CA LYS A 72 -22.01 -12.50 21.46
C LYS A 72 -22.24 -11.26 20.59
N LEU A 73 -23.00 -11.43 19.52
CA LEU A 73 -23.37 -10.34 18.61
C LEU A 73 -24.38 -9.37 19.26
N PRO A 74 -24.46 -8.12 18.78
CA PRO A 74 -25.58 -7.24 19.08
C PRO A 74 -26.93 -7.89 18.74
N THR A 75 -27.95 -7.57 19.51
CA THR A 75 -29.32 -8.02 19.24
C THR A 75 -29.71 -7.69 17.80
N ASN A 76 -30.28 -8.66 17.08
CA ASN A 76 -30.72 -8.53 15.69
C ASN A 76 -29.63 -8.19 14.65
N TYR A 77 -28.34 -8.24 15.00
CA TYR A 77 -27.25 -7.82 14.11
C TYR A 77 -27.34 -8.41 12.68
N ASN A 78 -27.48 -9.74 12.58
CA ASN A 78 -27.54 -10.41 11.28
C ASN A 78 -28.80 -10.05 10.48
N SER A 79 -29.96 -10.01 11.12
CA SER A 79 -31.20 -9.61 10.44
C SER A 79 -31.18 -8.17 9.99
N ASP A 80 -30.56 -7.26 10.76
CA ASP A 80 -30.47 -5.85 10.41
C ASP A 80 -29.45 -5.63 9.30
N TYR A 81 -28.32 -6.34 9.33
CA TYR A 81 -27.35 -6.37 8.23
C TYR A 81 -28.00 -6.84 6.92
N LEU A 82 -28.76 -7.94 6.94
CA LEU A 82 -29.45 -8.46 5.75
C LEU A 82 -30.49 -7.45 5.23
N LYS A 83 -31.34 -6.88 6.09
CA LYS A 83 -32.31 -5.83 5.71
C LYS A 83 -31.64 -4.61 5.08
N ASN A 84 -30.54 -4.15 5.65
CA ASN A 84 -29.78 -3.02 5.12
C ASN A 84 -29.17 -3.36 3.75
N THR A 85 -28.64 -4.58 3.61
CA THR A 85 -28.10 -5.08 2.34
C THR A 85 -29.18 -5.16 1.27
N GLU A 86 -30.37 -5.66 1.61
CA GLU A 86 -31.52 -5.67 0.69
C GLU A 86 -31.89 -4.27 0.22
N LYS A 87 -31.88 -3.28 1.11
CA LYS A 87 -32.13 -1.88 0.76
C LYS A 87 -31.08 -1.36 -0.21
N VAL A 88 -29.79 -1.54 0.09
CA VAL A 88 -28.68 -1.12 -0.78
C VAL A 88 -28.80 -1.75 -2.17
N LEU A 89 -29.15 -3.04 -2.25
CA LEU A 89 -29.35 -3.74 -3.52
C LEU A 89 -30.54 -3.18 -4.30
N LYS A 90 -31.68 -2.91 -3.64
CA LYS A 90 -32.86 -2.32 -4.30
C LYS A 90 -32.57 -0.91 -4.82
N ASP A 91 -31.94 -0.06 -4.00
CA ASP A 91 -31.60 1.31 -4.35
C ASP A 91 -30.63 1.36 -5.55
N ALA A 92 -29.66 0.44 -5.58
CA ALA A 92 -28.70 0.31 -6.67
C ALA A 92 -29.23 -0.49 -7.88
N LYS A 93 -30.44 -1.06 -7.80
CA LYS A 93 -30.98 -2.04 -8.78
C LYS A 93 -29.99 -3.20 -9.05
N ALA A 94 -29.27 -3.60 -8.00
CA ALA A 94 -28.16 -4.56 -8.01
C ALA A 94 -27.11 -4.29 -9.10
N TYR A 95 -26.89 -3.03 -9.46
CA TYR A 95 -25.80 -2.61 -10.33
C TYR A 95 -24.67 -1.97 -9.52
N PHE A 96 -23.51 -2.62 -9.53
CA PHE A 96 -22.27 -2.07 -9.00
C PHE A 96 -21.22 -2.04 -10.10
N TYR A 97 -20.45 -0.96 -10.14
CA TYR A 97 -19.38 -0.77 -11.13
C TYR A 97 -18.24 -1.78 -10.94
N LYS A 98 -18.00 -2.21 -9.69
CA LYS A 98 -16.93 -3.11 -9.29
C LYS A 98 -17.47 -4.51 -9.05
N VAL A 99 -16.79 -5.51 -9.59
CA VAL A 99 -17.15 -6.91 -9.30
C VAL A 99 -16.93 -7.24 -7.83
N THR A 100 -15.90 -6.61 -7.23
CA THR A 100 -15.58 -6.74 -5.81
C THR A 100 -16.68 -6.28 -4.87
N ASP A 101 -17.63 -5.46 -5.34
CA ASP A 101 -18.81 -5.12 -4.53
C ASP A 101 -19.75 -6.33 -4.41
N TYR A 102 -20.01 -7.05 -5.50
CA TYR A 102 -20.82 -8.28 -5.46
C TYR A 102 -20.16 -9.38 -4.62
N GLU A 103 -18.84 -9.52 -4.74
CA GLU A 103 -18.05 -10.50 -4.01
C GLU A 103 -18.08 -10.21 -2.50
N ARG A 104 -17.75 -8.98 -2.11
CA ARG A 104 -17.75 -8.54 -0.71
C ARG A 104 -19.14 -8.67 -0.07
N ILE A 105 -20.20 -8.24 -0.77
CA ILE A 105 -21.58 -8.39 -0.28
C ILE A 105 -21.94 -9.87 -0.12
N THR A 106 -21.56 -10.72 -1.07
CA THR A 106 -21.77 -12.18 -0.97
C THR A 106 -21.18 -12.75 0.31
N LEU A 107 -19.95 -12.38 0.66
CA LEU A 107 -19.29 -12.84 1.89
C LEU A 107 -20.08 -12.44 3.14
N GLY A 108 -20.53 -11.19 3.21
CA GLY A 108 -21.31 -10.69 4.36
C GLY A 108 -22.70 -11.31 4.43
N VAL A 109 -23.41 -11.46 3.31
CA VAL A 109 -24.73 -12.12 3.25
C VAL A 109 -24.63 -13.56 3.75
N VAL A 110 -23.67 -14.33 3.24
CA VAL A 110 -23.47 -15.72 3.68
C VAL A 110 -23.10 -15.78 5.16
N ALA A 111 -22.24 -14.87 5.63
CA ALA A 111 -21.84 -14.80 7.03
C ALA A 111 -23.00 -14.49 7.98
N ALA A 112 -23.92 -13.61 7.57
CA ALA A 112 -25.12 -13.28 8.33
C ALA A 112 -26.22 -14.37 8.24
N GLY A 113 -25.98 -15.44 7.46
CA GLY A 113 -26.93 -16.55 7.28
C GLY A 113 -27.94 -16.36 6.14
N GLY A 114 -27.78 -15.33 5.30
CA GLY A 114 -28.58 -15.13 4.10
C GLY A 114 -28.17 -16.01 2.93
N ASP A 115 -28.97 -15.99 1.86
CA ASP A 115 -28.69 -16.69 0.61
C ASP A 115 -28.33 -15.68 -0.51
N PRO A 116 -27.07 -15.62 -0.96
CA PRO A 116 -26.64 -14.70 -2.02
C PRO A 116 -27.25 -15.04 -3.39
N ARG A 117 -27.88 -16.22 -3.55
CA ARG A 117 -28.61 -16.57 -4.78
C ARG A 117 -29.95 -15.86 -4.88
N ASN A 118 -30.49 -15.38 -3.77
CA ASN A 118 -31.76 -14.67 -3.71
C ASN A 118 -31.78 -13.72 -2.51
N ILE A 119 -31.20 -12.54 -2.69
CA ILE A 119 -31.22 -11.45 -1.71
C ILE A 119 -31.82 -10.22 -2.39
N ALA A 120 -32.92 -9.69 -1.83
CA ALA A 120 -33.75 -8.67 -2.47
C ALA A 120 -34.24 -9.01 -3.90
N GLY A 121 -34.38 -10.30 -4.22
CA GLY A 121 -34.76 -10.76 -5.57
C GLY A 121 -33.59 -10.85 -6.56
N TYR A 122 -32.35 -10.63 -6.11
CA TYR A 122 -31.15 -10.69 -6.96
C TYR A 122 -30.27 -11.90 -6.61
N ASN A 123 -29.65 -12.47 -7.64
CA ASN A 123 -28.61 -13.48 -7.53
C ASN A 123 -27.24 -12.81 -7.65
N LEU A 124 -26.55 -12.61 -6.52
CA LEU A 124 -25.22 -11.99 -6.49
C LEU A 124 -24.14 -12.88 -7.08
N LEU A 125 -24.28 -14.20 -6.99
CA LEU A 125 -23.31 -15.13 -7.58
C LEU A 125 -23.31 -15.03 -9.10
N ASP A 126 -24.47 -14.86 -9.72
CA ASP A 126 -24.59 -14.58 -11.16
C ASP A 126 -23.86 -13.29 -11.55
N LYS A 127 -23.94 -12.25 -10.73
CA LYS A 127 -23.19 -11.01 -10.95
C LYS A 127 -21.67 -11.16 -10.87
N ILE A 128 -21.17 -12.28 -10.34
CA ILE A 128 -19.74 -12.63 -10.28
C ILE A 128 -19.38 -13.48 -11.51
N TYR A 129 -19.96 -14.68 -11.65
CA TYR A 129 -19.58 -15.60 -12.74
C TYR A 129 -20.07 -15.18 -14.14
N ASN A 130 -21.01 -14.23 -14.21
CA ASN A 130 -21.46 -13.56 -15.42
C ASN A 130 -21.25 -12.03 -15.35
N PHE A 131 -20.22 -11.57 -14.61
CA PHE A 131 -19.95 -10.14 -14.44
C PHE A 131 -20.07 -9.36 -15.75
N TYR A 132 -20.82 -8.25 -15.69
CA TYR A 132 -21.19 -7.45 -16.84
C TYR A 132 -21.33 -5.98 -16.43
N ASP A 133 -20.57 -5.11 -17.09
CA ASP A 133 -20.74 -3.65 -17.01
C ASP A 133 -21.55 -3.18 -18.23
N PRO A 134 -22.80 -2.71 -18.07
CA PRO A 134 -23.61 -2.19 -19.18
C PRO A 134 -23.00 -0.95 -19.83
N LYS A 135 -22.09 -0.23 -19.14
CA LYS A 135 -21.36 0.92 -19.69
C LYS A 135 -20.10 0.51 -20.45
N ASN A 136 -19.60 -0.70 -20.24
CA ASN A 136 -18.47 -1.27 -20.98
C ASN A 136 -18.64 -2.79 -21.11
N PRO A 137 -19.35 -3.26 -22.16
CA PRO A 137 -19.65 -4.68 -22.36
C PRO A 137 -18.42 -5.58 -22.48
N ASN A 138 -17.26 -5.01 -22.84
CA ASN A 138 -15.99 -5.74 -22.99
C ASN A 138 -15.23 -5.88 -21.68
N ARG A 139 -15.68 -5.23 -20.61
CA ARG A 139 -15.04 -5.34 -19.30
C ARG A 139 -15.18 -6.75 -18.75
N LYS A 140 -14.06 -7.28 -18.25
CA LYS A 140 -13.97 -8.59 -17.63
C LYS A 140 -13.83 -8.48 -16.11
N ILE A 141 -13.92 -9.63 -15.45
CA ILE A 141 -13.80 -9.77 -13.99
C ILE A 141 -12.45 -9.26 -13.44
N ASP A 142 -11.40 -9.25 -14.27
CA ASP A 142 -10.03 -8.83 -13.96
C ASP A 142 -9.78 -7.31 -14.09
N PHE A 143 -10.81 -6.49 -14.36
CA PHE A 143 -10.60 -5.06 -14.63
C PHE A 143 -10.04 -4.28 -13.43
N GLN A 144 -10.22 -4.81 -12.23
CA GLN A 144 -9.63 -4.28 -10.99
C GLN A 144 -8.31 -4.97 -10.66
N GLY A 145 -7.65 -5.56 -11.67
CA GLY A 145 -6.54 -6.47 -11.49
C GLY A 145 -6.99 -7.84 -10.99
N LEU A 146 -6.03 -8.59 -10.47
CA LEU A 146 -6.23 -9.97 -10.00
C LEU A 146 -7.27 -10.08 -8.87
N ASN A 147 -7.54 -8.99 -8.15
CA ASN A 147 -8.52 -8.92 -7.07
C ASN A 147 -9.91 -9.44 -7.45
N GLY A 148 -10.44 -9.08 -8.62
CA GLY A 148 -11.77 -9.55 -9.02
C GLY A 148 -11.81 -11.06 -9.24
N VAL A 149 -10.71 -11.65 -9.72
CA VAL A 149 -10.63 -13.11 -9.89
C VAL A 149 -10.50 -13.82 -8.54
N ILE A 150 -9.62 -13.29 -7.68
CA ILE A 150 -9.34 -13.84 -6.35
C ILE A 150 -10.60 -13.82 -5.48
N TYR A 151 -11.26 -12.68 -5.34
CA TYR A 151 -12.45 -12.56 -4.50
C TYR A 151 -13.67 -13.23 -5.14
N GLY A 152 -13.72 -13.35 -6.47
CA GLY A 152 -14.69 -14.21 -7.16
C GLY A 152 -14.63 -15.65 -6.68
N LEU A 153 -13.43 -16.25 -6.66
CA LEU A 153 -13.21 -17.61 -6.11
C LEU A 153 -13.60 -17.69 -4.63
N ILE A 154 -13.11 -16.77 -3.80
CA ILE A 154 -13.40 -16.77 -2.34
C ILE A 154 -14.92 -16.69 -2.09
N ALA A 155 -15.64 -15.82 -2.82
CA ALA A 155 -17.09 -15.65 -2.67
C ALA A 155 -17.85 -16.92 -3.06
N LEU A 156 -17.51 -17.54 -4.19
CA LEU A 156 -18.13 -18.77 -4.68
C LEU A 156 -17.86 -19.96 -3.75
N ASP A 157 -16.72 -19.95 -3.05
CA ASP A 157 -16.31 -21.06 -2.19
C ASP A 157 -16.77 -20.94 -0.75
N THR A 158 -17.46 -19.86 -0.40
CA THR A 158 -18.06 -19.70 0.94
C THR A 158 -18.98 -20.86 1.32
N LYS A 159 -19.72 -21.42 0.36
CA LYS A 159 -20.52 -22.65 0.53
C LYS A 159 -20.37 -23.63 -0.65
N ASN A 160 -19.23 -23.58 -1.36
CA ASN A 160 -18.97 -24.38 -2.55
C ASN A 160 -20.10 -24.26 -3.61
N TYR A 161 -20.48 -23.03 -3.93
CA TYR A 161 -21.57 -22.75 -4.87
C TYR A 161 -21.23 -23.27 -6.27
N GLN A 162 -22.22 -23.94 -6.87
CA GLN A 162 -22.13 -24.44 -8.23
C GLN A 162 -22.28 -23.29 -9.22
N ILE A 163 -21.43 -23.28 -10.25
CA ILE A 163 -21.51 -22.33 -11.35
C ILE A 163 -22.28 -23.03 -12.48
N PRO A 164 -23.37 -22.44 -13.00
CA PRO A 164 -24.12 -23.03 -14.10
C PRO A 164 -23.29 -23.21 -15.37
N ALA A 165 -23.62 -24.22 -16.17
CA ALA A 165 -23.05 -24.39 -17.50
C ALA A 165 -23.32 -23.14 -18.37
N GLY A 166 -22.33 -22.70 -19.15
CA GLY A 166 -22.43 -21.51 -19.98
C GLY A 166 -22.11 -20.18 -19.28
N ALA A 167 -21.75 -20.20 -17.99
CA ALA A 167 -21.24 -19.00 -17.31
C ALA A 167 -19.97 -18.46 -17.98
N LYS A 168 -19.82 -17.14 -18.02
CA LYS A 168 -18.66 -16.47 -18.66
C LYS A 168 -17.34 -16.78 -17.96
N PHE A 169 -17.35 -16.77 -16.63
CA PHE A 169 -16.17 -16.99 -15.80
C PHE A 169 -16.39 -18.24 -14.95
N THR A 170 -15.95 -19.38 -15.46
CA THR A 170 -16.01 -20.65 -14.73
C THR A 170 -14.95 -20.70 -13.62
N ARG A 171 -15.12 -21.63 -12.69
CA ARG A 171 -14.14 -21.87 -11.62
C ARG A 171 -12.78 -22.26 -12.19
N GLU A 172 -12.78 -23.12 -13.22
CA GLU A 172 -11.58 -23.50 -13.96
C GLU A 172 -10.94 -22.29 -14.66
N TYR A 173 -11.73 -21.42 -15.30
CA TYR A 173 -11.20 -20.17 -15.89
C TYR A 173 -10.48 -19.34 -14.83
N MET A 174 -11.10 -19.12 -13.67
CA MET A 174 -10.51 -18.28 -12.62
C MET A 174 -9.25 -18.92 -12.02
N LEU A 175 -9.24 -20.25 -11.82
CA LEU A 175 -8.07 -20.98 -11.33
C LEU A 175 -6.92 -20.97 -12.34
N ASP A 176 -7.18 -21.29 -13.60
CA ASP A 176 -6.22 -21.17 -14.70
C ASP A 176 -5.66 -19.74 -14.74
N TYR A 177 -6.52 -18.73 -14.71
CA TYR A 177 -6.12 -17.32 -14.80
C TYR A 177 -5.19 -16.90 -13.66
N VAL A 178 -5.49 -17.30 -12.41
CA VAL A 178 -4.60 -17.04 -11.26
C VAL A 178 -3.26 -17.76 -11.44
N LEU A 179 -3.25 -19.04 -11.82
CA LEU A 179 -2.01 -19.80 -12.01
C LEU A 179 -1.17 -19.27 -13.18
N GLU A 180 -1.80 -18.80 -14.24
CA GLU A 180 -1.09 -18.25 -15.40
C GLU A 180 -0.41 -16.91 -15.11
N ASN A 181 -0.99 -16.11 -14.21
CA ASN A 181 -0.47 -14.79 -13.83
C ASN A 181 0.39 -14.82 -12.55
N ARG A 182 0.93 -15.98 -12.18
CA ARG A 182 1.94 -16.09 -11.10
C ARG A 182 3.27 -15.50 -11.57
N ASN A 183 3.87 -14.67 -10.74
CA ASN A 183 5.16 -14.03 -11.03
C ASN A 183 6.32 -15.04 -10.89
N SER A 184 7.46 -14.71 -11.51
CA SER A 184 8.65 -15.58 -11.51
C SER A 184 9.29 -15.76 -10.12
N ASP A 185 9.01 -14.85 -9.18
CA ASP A 185 9.46 -14.92 -7.79
C ASP A 185 8.55 -15.78 -6.89
N GLY A 186 7.47 -16.34 -7.45
CA GLY A 186 6.59 -17.32 -6.80
C GLY A 186 5.30 -16.76 -6.22
N GLY A 187 5.12 -15.44 -6.18
CA GLY A 187 3.88 -14.79 -5.69
C GLY A 187 3.00 -14.22 -6.81
N TRP A 188 2.19 -13.22 -6.46
CA TRP A 188 1.33 -12.46 -7.39
C TRP A 188 1.37 -10.97 -7.12
N ASP A 189 1.01 -10.17 -8.13
CA ASP A 189 0.75 -8.74 -7.99
C ASP A 189 -0.60 -8.38 -8.63
N LEU A 190 -1.12 -7.20 -8.25
CA LEU A 190 -2.47 -6.78 -8.66
C LEU A 190 -2.60 -6.65 -10.17
N ASN A 191 -1.55 -6.18 -10.84
CA ASN A 191 -1.59 -5.82 -12.25
C ASN A 191 -1.05 -6.92 -13.17
N MET A 192 -0.62 -8.05 -12.60
CA MET A 192 -0.13 -9.23 -13.34
C MET A 192 1.11 -8.87 -14.18
N ASN A 193 2.02 -8.09 -13.59
CA ASN A 193 3.19 -7.56 -14.27
C ASN A 193 4.33 -8.59 -14.43
N GLY A 194 4.21 -9.78 -13.84
CA GLY A 194 5.11 -10.92 -14.04
C GLY A 194 6.41 -10.91 -13.21
N ASN A 195 6.81 -9.74 -12.70
CA ASN A 195 8.19 -9.52 -12.25
C ASN A 195 8.36 -9.22 -10.75
N HIS A 196 7.33 -8.76 -10.04
CA HIS A 196 7.45 -8.38 -8.63
C HIS A 196 6.15 -8.63 -7.90
N SER A 197 6.15 -9.55 -6.94
CA SER A 197 4.97 -9.85 -6.15
C SER A 197 4.69 -8.84 -5.04
N ASP A 198 3.41 -8.75 -4.70
CA ASP A 198 2.88 -7.96 -3.61
C ASP A 198 2.38 -8.87 -2.48
N VAL A 199 2.62 -8.49 -1.22
CA VAL A 199 2.28 -9.32 -0.07
C VAL A 199 0.78 -9.50 0.05
N ASP A 200 -0.01 -8.43 -0.14
CA ASP A 200 -1.46 -8.51 0.04
C ASP A 200 -2.09 -9.39 -1.04
N ILE A 201 -1.71 -9.18 -2.30
CA ILE A 201 -2.24 -9.96 -3.42
C ILE A 201 -1.82 -11.42 -3.33
N THR A 202 -0.56 -11.70 -2.97
CA THR A 202 -0.08 -13.06 -2.78
C THR A 202 -0.86 -13.75 -1.67
N SER A 203 -1.04 -13.08 -0.53
CA SER A 203 -1.76 -13.62 0.62
C SER A 203 -3.25 -13.82 0.35
N MET A 204 -3.93 -12.91 -0.36
CA MET A 204 -5.31 -13.11 -0.78
C MET A 204 -5.45 -14.25 -1.79
N THR A 205 -4.47 -14.41 -2.69
CA THR A 205 -4.43 -15.53 -3.62
C THR A 205 -4.33 -16.87 -2.89
N LEU A 206 -3.53 -16.95 -1.81
CA LEU A 206 -3.49 -18.14 -0.96
C LEU A 206 -4.88 -18.50 -0.40
N ILE A 207 -5.69 -17.51 -0.02
CA ILE A 207 -7.07 -17.75 0.47
C ILE A 207 -7.93 -18.39 -0.64
N ALA A 208 -7.85 -17.85 -1.87
CA ALA A 208 -8.60 -18.35 -3.01
C ALA A 208 -8.18 -19.77 -3.44
N LEU A 209 -6.89 -20.09 -3.33
CA LEU A 209 -6.34 -21.39 -3.76
C LEU A 209 -6.51 -22.52 -2.73
N ALA A 210 -6.74 -22.20 -1.45
CA ALA A 210 -6.84 -23.17 -0.37
C ALA A 210 -7.80 -24.36 -0.62
N PRO A 211 -8.96 -24.21 -1.30
CA PRO A 211 -9.83 -25.34 -1.62
C PRO A 211 -9.30 -26.30 -2.71
N TYR A 212 -8.22 -25.95 -3.41
CA TYR A 212 -7.89 -26.51 -4.72
C TYR A 212 -6.50 -27.16 -4.82
N HIS A 213 -5.91 -27.65 -3.73
CA HIS A 213 -4.54 -28.20 -3.77
C HIS A 213 -4.31 -29.32 -4.81
N ASN A 214 -5.36 -30.04 -5.21
CA ASN A 214 -5.28 -31.10 -6.22
C ASN A 214 -5.49 -30.60 -7.66
N TYR A 215 -5.79 -29.31 -7.86
CA TYR A 215 -6.06 -28.75 -9.17
C TYR A 215 -4.78 -28.57 -9.97
N VAL A 216 -4.87 -28.90 -11.26
CA VAL A 216 -3.83 -28.72 -12.27
C VAL A 216 -4.46 -27.92 -13.41
N SER A 217 -3.84 -26.80 -13.77
CA SER A 217 -4.29 -25.95 -14.86
C SER A 217 -4.16 -26.65 -16.21
N LYS A 218 -4.80 -26.08 -17.24
CA LYS A 218 -4.64 -26.58 -18.62
C LYS A 218 -3.21 -26.56 -19.14
N SER A 219 -2.36 -25.68 -18.61
CA SER A 219 -0.93 -25.60 -18.94
C SER A 219 -0.05 -26.53 -18.09
N GLY A 220 -0.64 -27.27 -17.15
CA GLY A 220 0.08 -28.18 -16.26
C GLY A 220 0.57 -27.55 -14.94
N LYS A 221 0.27 -26.28 -14.67
CA LYS A 221 0.64 -25.62 -13.40
C LYS A 221 -0.24 -26.15 -12.27
N LYS A 222 0.37 -26.51 -11.14
CA LYS A 222 -0.35 -27.11 -10.00
C LYS A 222 -0.57 -26.10 -8.89
N VAL A 223 -1.75 -26.11 -8.29
CA VAL A 223 -2.05 -25.24 -7.14
C VAL A 223 -1.14 -25.54 -5.95
N VAL A 224 -0.82 -26.81 -5.69
CA VAL A 224 0.09 -27.16 -4.58
C VAL A 224 1.49 -26.56 -4.73
N ASP A 225 2.00 -26.46 -5.95
CA ASP A 225 3.31 -25.85 -6.22
C ASP A 225 3.22 -24.32 -6.11
N ALA A 226 2.11 -23.73 -6.59
CA ALA A 226 1.78 -22.33 -6.44
C ALA A 226 1.71 -21.87 -4.98
N VAL A 227 0.99 -22.61 -4.14
CA VAL A 227 0.91 -22.32 -2.71
C VAL A 227 2.28 -22.46 -2.03
N ARG A 228 3.05 -23.51 -2.35
CA ARG A 228 4.39 -23.71 -1.76
C ARG A 228 5.34 -22.57 -2.05
N GLU A 229 5.48 -22.19 -3.31
CA GLU A 229 6.39 -21.12 -3.75
C GLU A 229 5.99 -19.76 -3.17
N ALA A 230 4.69 -19.46 -3.13
CA ALA A 230 4.18 -18.22 -2.54
C ALA A 230 4.46 -18.13 -1.03
N VAL A 231 4.31 -19.23 -0.30
CA VAL A 231 4.63 -19.29 1.13
C VAL A 231 6.13 -19.12 1.39
N GLN A 232 6.98 -19.71 0.54
CA GLN A 232 8.42 -19.50 0.58
C GLN A 232 8.79 -18.03 0.31
N TRP A 233 8.20 -17.43 -0.71
CA TRP A 233 8.40 -16.02 -1.04
C TRP A 233 7.97 -15.11 0.12
N LEU A 234 6.78 -15.32 0.68
CA LEU A 234 6.28 -14.57 1.86
C LEU A 234 7.25 -14.68 3.04
N SER A 235 7.75 -15.87 3.36
CA SER A 235 8.74 -16.05 4.43
C SER A 235 10.05 -15.29 4.18
N LYS A 236 10.48 -15.22 2.91
CA LYS A 236 11.69 -14.50 2.48
C LYS A 236 11.53 -12.99 2.59
N VAL A 237 10.37 -12.44 2.21
CA VAL A 237 10.11 -10.99 2.25
C VAL A 237 9.60 -10.48 3.60
N GLN A 238 9.37 -11.38 4.57
CA GLN A 238 9.04 -11.00 5.94
C GLN A 238 10.19 -10.21 6.58
N ARG A 239 9.86 -9.05 7.12
CA ARG A 239 10.79 -8.14 7.78
C ARG A 239 11.36 -8.74 9.06
N LYS A 240 12.54 -8.26 9.46
CA LYS A 240 13.21 -8.66 10.71
C LYS A 240 12.32 -8.50 11.96
N ASP A 241 11.48 -7.46 12.00
CA ASP A 241 10.55 -7.21 13.10
C ASP A 241 9.31 -8.13 13.13
N GLY A 242 9.21 -9.09 12.21
CA GLY A 242 8.11 -10.05 12.06
C GLY A 242 6.96 -9.56 11.18
N GLY A 243 7.03 -8.34 10.64
CA GLY A 243 5.99 -7.75 9.81
C GLY A 243 6.24 -7.84 8.31
N PHE A 244 5.43 -7.10 7.53
CA PHE A 244 5.50 -7.04 6.07
C PHE A 244 5.45 -5.62 5.54
N ASN A 245 6.06 -5.40 4.38
CA ASN A 245 5.83 -4.22 3.56
C ASN A 245 4.85 -4.58 2.43
N SER A 246 4.01 -3.64 2.02
CA SER A 246 3.10 -3.80 0.87
C SER A 246 2.80 -2.44 0.26
N TRP A 247 2.65 -2.35 -1.06
CA TRP A 247 2.39 -1.10 -1.80
C TRP A 247 3.20 0.12 -1.30
N PHE A 248 4.50 -0.09 -1.04
CA PHE A 248 5.45 0.93 -0.57
C PHE A 248 5.24 1.44 0.87
N THR A 249 4.30 0.85 1.62
CA THR A 249 4.00 1.10 3.02
C THR A 249 4.81 0.16 3.93
N GLU A 250 5.57 0.72 4.88
CA GLU A 250 6.41 -0.07 5.78
C GLU A 250 5.66 -0.62 6.99
N ASN A 251 5.77 -1.93 7.23
CA ASN A 251 5.19 -2.62 8.40
C ASN A 251 3.75 -2.18 8.70
N ASN A 252 2.81 -2.60 7.84
CA ASN A 252 1.39 -2.32 8.03
C ASN A 252 0.61 -3.54 8.56
N SER A 253 -0.49 -3.26 9.26
CA SER A 253 -1.29 -4.30 9.93
C SER A 253 -2.04 -5.19 8.94
N GLU A 254 -2.48 -4.62 7.82
CA GLU A 254 -3.30 -5.24 6.79
C GLU A 254 -2.52 -6.38 6.09
N SER A 255 -1.26 -6.15 5.75
CA SER A 255 -0.40 -7.18 5.16
C SER A 255 -0.10 -8.32 6.12
N CYS A 256 0.09 -8.02 7.40
CA CYS A 256 0.19 -9.06 8.42
C CYS A 256 -1.13 -9.85 8.51
N ALA A 257 -2.25 -9.14 8.51
CA ALA A 257 -3.58 -9.73 8.61
C ALA A 257 -3.90 -10.66 7.42
N GLN A 258 -3.75 -10.18 6.18
CA GLN A 258 -3.99 -11.00 4.98
C GLN A 258 -3.09 -12.23 4.95
N THR A 259 -1.83 -12.08 5.31
CA THR A 259 -0.88 -13.20 5.35
C THR A 259 -1.29 -14.23 6.39
N ILE A 260 -1.70 -13.83 7.59
CA ILE A 260 -2.24 -14.74 8.60
C ILE A 260 -3.47 -15.49 8.06
N ILE A 261 -4.41 -14.78 7.42
CA ILE A 261 -5.64 -15.39 6.88
C ILE A 261 -5.30 -16.40 5.78
N GLY A 262 -4.41 -16.05 4.85
CA GLY A 262 -3.95 -16.90 3.76
C GLY A 262 -3.23 -18.17 4.23
N LEU A 263 -2.29 -18.03 5.17
CA LEU A 263 -1.58 -19.17 5.77
C LEU A 263 -2.55 -20.09 6.50
N CYS A 264 -3.40 -19.53 7.37
CA CYS A 264 -4.39 -20.30 8.11
C CYS A 264 -5.37 -21.04 7.19
N ALA A 265 -5.82 -20.43 6.09
CA ALA A 265 -6.72 -21.07 5.13
C ALA A 265 -6.10 -22.33 4.48
N ASN A 266 -4.78 -22.34 4.30
CA ASN A 266 -4.01 -23.46 3.72
C ASN A 266 -3.53 -24.47 4.79
N GLY A 267 -3.89 -24.27 6.05
CA GLY A 267 -3.47 -25.15 7.16
C GLY A 267 -2.01 -24.92 7.60
N ILE A 268 -1.44 -23.74 7.32
CA ILE A 268 -0.07 -23.37 7.67
C ILE A 268 -0.09 -22.49 8.92
N ASP A 269 0.81 -22.79 9.87
CA ASP A 269 0.90 -22.07 11.14
C ASP A 269 1.64 -20.73 10.95
N PRO A 270 0.97 -19.57 11.12
CA PRO A 270 1.62 -18.26 11.01
C PRO A 270 2.58 -17.96 12.18
N THR A 271 2.65 -18.84 13.18
CA THR A 271 3.58 -18.75 14.32
C THR A 271 4.78 -19.68 14.20
N SER A 272 4.87 -20.42 13.09
CA SER A 272 5.99 -21.34 12.83
C SER A 272 7.33 -20.61 12.71
N ALA A 273 8.43 -21.36 12.82
CA ALA A 273 9.79 -20.82 12.62
C ALA A 273 9.94 -20.12 11.26
N GLN A 274 9.27 -20.62 10.22
CA GLN A 274 9.27 -20.01 8.88
C GLN A 274 8.72 -18.57 8.88
N PHE A 275 7.77 -18.25 9.77
CA PHE A 275 7.16 -16.93 9.92
C PHE A 275 7.53 -16.24 11.23
N THR A 276 8.66 -16.63 11.82
CA THR A 276 9.22 -16.04 13.03
C THR A 276 10.58 -15.44 12.72
N LYS A 277 10.71 -14.13 12.94
CA LYS A 277 11.99 -13.41 12.89
C LYS A 277 12.34 -13.00 14.33
N ASP A 278 12.41 -11.70 14.63
CA ASP A 278 12.51 -11.24 16.03
C ASP A 278 11.25 -11.58 16.86
N ARG A 279 10.11 -11.79 16.16
CA ARG A 279 8.83 -12.26 16.71
C ARG A 279 8.04 -12.98 15.62
N ASN A 280 7.00 -13.72 16.01
CA ASN A 280 6.13 -14.35 15.04
C ASN A 280 5.10 -13.39 14.44
N LEU A 281 4.49 -13.77 13.32
CA LEU A 281 3.60 -12.90 12.56
C LEU A 281 2.35 -12.46 13.36
N VAL A 282 1.78 -13.36 14.17
CA VAL A 282 0.60 -13.05 15.00
C VAL A 282 0.97 -12.10 16.14
N GLU A 283 2.13 -12.32 16.78
CA GLU A 283 2.68 -11.40 17.77
C GLU A 283 2.97 -10.02 17.18
N ASN A 284 3.47 -9.95 15.94
CA ASN A 284 3.69 -8.68 15.28
C ASN A 284 2.36 -7.93 15.05
N LEU A 285 1.32 -8.62 14.55
CA LEU A 285 -0.01 -8.03 14.34
C LEU A 285 -0.57 -7.44 15.65
N LEU A 286 -0.46 -8.16 16.77
CA LEU A 286 -1.00 -7.71 18.07
C LEU A 286 -0.41 -6.37 18.55
N ARG A 287 0.79 -5.98 18.11
CA ARG A 287 1.43 -4.72 18.50
C ARG A 287 0.75 -3.49 17.91
N PHE A 288 0.04 -3.64 16.80
CA PHE A 288 -0.71 -2.55 16.18
C PHE A 288 -1.96 -2.19 17.00
N GLN A 289 -2.37 -3.03 17.94
CA GLN A 289 -3.58 -2.80 18.72
C GLN A 289 -3.39 -1.70 19.78
N GLN A 290 -4.28 -0.72 19.76
CA GLN A 290 -4.40 0.31 20.77
C GLN A 290 -5.17 -0.16 22.02
N SER A 291 -5.06 0.62 23.09
CA SER A 291 -5.76 0.36 24.35
C SER A 291 -7.29 0.34 24.18
N ASN A 292 -7.83 1.13 23.25
CA ASN A 292 -9.26 1.20 22.95
C ASN A 292 -9.78 0.02 22.09
N GLY A 293 -8.89 -0.80 21.52
CA GLY A 293 -9.21 -1.96 20.69
C GLY A 293 -9.00 -1.78 19.19
N GLU A 294 -8.78 -0.57 18.69
CA GLU A 294 -8.45 -0.31 17.27
C GLU A 294 -7.06 -0.79 16.91
N PHE A 295 -6.81 -1.00 15.61
CA PHE A 295 -5.48 -1.31 15.09
C PHE A 295 -4.98 -0.16 14.23
N TYR A 296 -3.76 0.30 14.47
CA TYR A 296 -3.11 1.25 13.57
C TYR A 296 -2.92 0.63 12.18
N HIS A 297 -2.99 1.47 11.15
CA HIS A 297 -2.52 1.09 9.81
C HIS A 297 -1.01 0.83 9.84
N LEU A 298 -0.25 1.81 10.38
CA LEU A 298 1.19 1.76 10.55
C LEU A 298 1.60 1.63 12.00
N MET A 299 2.63 0.85 12.29
CA MET A 299 3.09 0.59 13.66
C MET A 299 3.46 1.87 14.44
N ASP A 300 3.93 2.90 13.74
CA ASP A 300 4.29 4.19 14.34
C ASP A 300 3.09 5.14 14.53
N GLY A 301 1.89 4.72 14.11
CA GLY A 301 0.66 5.50 14.21
C GLY A 301 0.64 6.76 13.32
N SER A 302 1.62 6.95 12.43
CA SER A 302 1.78 8.16 11.61
C SER A 302 0.61 8.45 10.68
N GLU A 303 -0.10 7.40 10.25
CA GLU A 303 -1.33 7.50 9.45
C GLU A 303 -2.62 7.25 10.28
N GLY A 304 -2.48 7.17 11.60
CA GLY A 304 -3.59 6.95 12.51
C GLY A 304 -4.25 5.57 12.37
N VAL A 305 -5.50 5.49 12.81
CA VAL A 305 -6.38 4.34 12.61
C VAL A 305 -7.27 4.57 11.42
N ASN A 306 -7.44 3.53 10.61
CA ASN A 306 -8.50 3.49 9.62
C ASN A 306 -9.41 2.28 9.95
N GLY A 307 -10.64 2.30 9.43
CA GLY A 307 -11.57 1.20 9.72
C GLY A 307 -11.14 -0.15 9.17
N MET A 308 -10.38 -0.14 8.07
CA MET A 308 -9.95 -1.33 7.37
C MET A 308 -8.87 -2.09 8.14
N SER A 309 -7.88 -1.40 8.72
CA SER A 309 -6.83 -2.00 9.55
C SER A 309 -7.43 -2.77 10.72
N THR A 310 -8.38 -2.14 11.42
CA THR A 310 -9.09 -2.76 12.56
C THR A 310 -9.93 -3.97 12.12
N GLU A 311 -10.67 -3.88 11.03
CA GLU A 311 -11.50 -4.98 10.53
C GLU A 311 -10.67 -6.17 10.03
N GLN A 312 -9.62 -5.92 9.26
CA GLN A 312 -8.76 -6.98 8.74
C GLN A 312 -7.94 -7.64 9.86
N ALA A 313 -7.40 -6.86 10.80
CA ALA A 313 -6.78 -7.41 11.99
C ALA A 313 -7.75 -8.31 12.76
N TYR A 314 -9.01 -7.89 12.90
CA TYR A 314 -10.02 -8.71 13.56
C TYR A 314 -10.27 -10.04 12.80
N GLN A 315 -10.38 -9.99 11.48
CA GLN A 315 -10.50 -11.18 10.64
C GLN A 315 -9.30 -12.12 10.81
N ALA A 316 -8.08 -11.60 10.84
CA ALA A 316 -6.86 -12.38 11.02
C ALA A 316 -6.78 -13.05 12.39
N LEU A 317 -7.15 -12.34 13.47
CA LEU A 317 -7.21 -12.93 14.81
C LEU A 317 -8.25 -14.05 14.89
N VAL A 318 -9.42 -13.86 14.26
CA VAL A 318 -10.45 -14.91 14.13
C VAL A 318 -9.92 -16.09 13.30
N ALA A 319 -9.19 -15.83 12.22
CA ALA A 319 -8.60 -16.87 11.38
C ALA A 319 -7.58 -17.71 12.13
N TYR A 320 -6.69 -17.08 12.89
CA TYR A 320 -5.74 -17.79 13.74
C TYR A 320 -6.45 -18.62 14.82
N LYS A 321 -7.50 -18.09 15.47
CA LYS A 321 -8.31 -18.85 16.43
C LYS A 321 -8.99 -20.06 15.78
N CYS A 322 -9.55 -19.91 14.58
CA CYS A 322 -10.14 -21.00 13.80
C CYS A 322 -9.10 -22.07 13.50
N PHE A 323 -7.93 -21.67 12.98
CA PHE A 323 -6.80 -22.54 12.69
C PHE A 323 -6.33 -23.32 13.93
N ALA A 324 -6.07 -22.63 15.05
CA ALA A 324 -5.64 -23.24 16.30
C ALA A 324 -6.67 -24.25 16.87
N SER A 325 -7.94 -24.10 16.51
CA SER A 325 -9.03 -25.00 16.89
C SER A 325 -9.32 -26.09 15.84
N GLY A 326 -8.50 -26.21 14.78
CA GLY A 326 -8.68 -27.16 13.68
C GLY A 326 -9.91 -26.89 12.80
N LYS A 327 -10.47 -25.68 12.84
CA LYS A 327 -11.58 -25.25 11.97
C LYS A 327 -11.03 -24.73 10.64
N GLY A 328 -11.85 -24.84 9.58
CA GLY A 328 -11.53 -24.32 8.25
C GLY A 328 -11.38 -22.80 8.21
N SER A 329 -11.10 -22.29 6.99
CA SER A 329 -10.99 -20.85 6.72
C SER A 329 -12.17 -20.05 7.28
N ILE A 330 -11.91 -18.80 7.66
CA ILE A 330 -12.95 -17.85 8.11
C ILE A 330 -14.00 -17.58 7.04
N TYR A 331 -13.69 -17.84 5.76
CA TYR A 331 -14.63 -17.66 4.66
C TYR A 331 -15.47 -18.91 4.36
N TRP A 332 -15.21 -20.07 4.96
CA TRP A 332 -15.98 -21.30 4.68
C TRP A 332 -17.13 -21.48 5.66
N PHE A 333 -18.37 -21.49 5.17
CA PHE A 333 -19.62 -21.62 5.93
C PHE A 333 -20.35 -22.94 5.65
N ASP A 334 -19.69 -23.88 4.97
CA ASP A 334 -20.15 -25.25 4.67
C ASP A 334 -19.58 -26.31 5.62
N GLY A 335 -18.76 -25.91 6.60
CA GLY A 335 -18.10 -26.84 7.53
C GLY A 335 -16.87 -27.54 6.96
N LYS A 336 -16.35 -27.10 5.81
CA LYS A 336 -15.09 -27.59 5.23
C LYS A 336 -13.95 -27.47 6.24
N LYS A 337 -13.14 -28.52 6.32
CA LYS A 337 -11.93 -28.58 7.17
C LYS A 337 -10.72 -28.07 6.42
N LEU A 338 -9.68 -27.69 7.18
CA LEU A 338 -8.41 -27.28 6.60
C LEU A 338 -7.80 -28.41 5.74
N PRO A 339 -7.15 -28.06 4.61
CA PRO A 339 -6.30 -29.00 3.91
C PRO A 339 -5.18 -29.50 4.83
N ASN A 340 -4.85 -30.79 4.75
CA ASN A 340 -3.72 -31.36 5.49
C ASN A 340 -2.40 -31.32 4.68
N THR A 341 -2.44 -30.82 3.44
CA THR A 341 -1.33 -30.88 2.46
C THR A 341 -0.02 -30.28 2.98
N PHE A 342 -0.09 -29.20 3.74
CA PHE A 342 1.08 -28.48 4.25
C PHE A 342 1.27 -28.62 5.76
N LYS A 343 0.53 -29.52 6.41
CA LYS A 343 0.59 -29.71 7.87
C LYS A 343 1.95 -30.30 8.25
N ASN A 344 2.66 -29.65 9.16
CA ASN A 344 3.99 -30.05 9.67
C ASN A 344 5.11 -30.11 8.62
N THR A 345 4.92 -29.52 7.44
CA THR A 345 5.99 -29.42 6.43
C THR A 345 6.82 -28.17 6.66
N ASP A 346 8.11 -28.35 6.93
CA ASP A 346 9.07 -27.26 6.84
C ASP A 346 9.34 -26.98 5.35
N MET A 347 8.76 -25.89 4.85
CA MET A 347 8.93 -25.46 3.46
C MET A 347 10.21 -24.64 3.24
N SER A 348 11.08 -24.53 4.26
CA SER A 348 12.37 -23.84 4.14
C SER A 348 13.40 -24.59 3.28
N ASN A 349 13.25 -25.90 3.09
CA ASN A 349 14.15 -26.75 2.31
C ASN A 349 13.38 -27.78 1.46
N SER A 350 13.12 -27.45 0.20
CA SER A 350 12.86 -28.46 -0.83
C SER A 350 13.64 -28.09 -2.09
N ASN A 351 14.67 -28.89 -2.40
CA ASN A 351 15.42 -28.84 -3.64
C ASN A 351 14.45 -29.01 -4.82
N VAL A 352 14.01 -27.90 -5.41
CA VAL A 352 13.49 -27.91 -6.78
C VAL A 352 14.71 -27.71 -7.67
N ASN A 353 15.23 -28.82 -8.17
CA ASN A 353 16.09 -28.83 -9.36
C ASN A 353 15.26 -28.29 -10.54
N THR A 354 15.24 -26.97 -10.68
CA THR A 354 15.08 -26.33 -11.97
C THR A 354 16.45 -25.76 -12.30
N GLU A 355 17.12 -26.39 -13.26
CA GLU A 355 18.24 -25.81 -13.97
C GLU A 355 17.79 -24.48 -14.60
N VAL A 356 17.75 -23.41 -13.81
CA VAL A 356 18.04 -22.09 -14.34
C VAL A 356 19.54 -22.14 -14.52
N LYS A 357 19.98 -22.17 -15.78
CA LYS A 357 21.36 -21.82 -16.11
C LYS A 357 21.59 -20.42 -15.58
N GLU A 358 22.09 -20.33 -14.36
CA GLU A 358 22.86 -19.18 -13.90
C GLU A 358 24.01 -19.05 -14.90
N GLN A 359 23.84 -18.15 -15.86
CA GLN A 359 25.00 -17.41 -16.33
C GLN A 359 25.44 -16.55 -15.15
N SER A 360 26.24 -17.16 -14.30
CA SER A 360 27.16 -16.48 -13.40
C SER A 360 28.16 -15.70 -14.25
N LYS A 361 27.73 -14.52 -14.70
CA LYS A 361 28.63 -13.38 -14.69
C LYS A 361 28.45 -12.73 -13.33
N THR A 362 29.26 -13.20 -12.40
CA THR A 362 29.76 -12.37 -11.31
C THR A 362 30.43 -11.15 -11.91
N ASP A 363 29.65 -10.13 -12.24
CA ASP A 363 30.16 -8.78 -12.13
C ASP A 363 30.10 -8.49 -10.62
N ASN A 364 31.24 -8.69 -9.97
CA ASN A 364 31.52 -8.03 -8.70
C ASN A 364 31.27 -6.53 -8.93
N LEU A 365 30.08 -6.07 -8.56
CA LEU A 365 29.81 -4.65 -8.42
C LEU A 365 30.59 -4.20 -7.18
N ASP A 366 31.84 -3.86 -7.44
CA ASP A 366 32.63 -2.98 -6.57
C ASP A 366 31.73 -1.82 -6.15
N ILE A 367 31.69 -1.59 -4.83
CA ILE A 367 30.76 -0.71 -4.11
C ILE A 367 31.02 0.79 -4.40
N ASP A 368 31.61 1.15 -5.55
CA ASP A 368 31.94 2.55 -5.88
C ASP A 368 31.73 2.99 -7.34
N LYS A 369 31.07 2.19 -8.20
CA LYS A 369 30.66 2.59 -9.56
C LYS A 369 29.31 1.92 -9.88
N ASP A 370 28.16 2.55 -9.73
CA ASP A 370 27.61 3.47 -10.73
C ASP A 370 26.61 4.43 -10.07
N VAL A 371 27.00 5.70 -9.93
CA VAL A 371 26.11 6.77 -9.42
C VAL A 371 25.05 7.16 -10.46
N PHE A 372 25.36 6.93 -11.75
CA PHE A 372 24.55 7.28 -12.90
C PHE A 372 24.68 6.19 -13.97
N VAL A 373 23.56 5.64 -14.43
CA VAL A 373 23.59 4.76 -15.61
C VAL A 373 23.28 5.61 -16.83
N ALA A 374 24.32 6.04 -17.54
CA ALA A 374 24.19 6.66 -18.86
C ALA A 374 23.74 5.58 -19.85
N THR A 375 22.74 5.91 -20.67
CA THR A 375 22.26 5.00 -21.71
C THR A 375 23.09 5.18 -22.97
N GLY A 376 23.02 4.20 -23.89
CA GLY A 376 23.78 4.23 -25.15
C GLY A 376 23.38 5.32 -26.14
N ASP A 377 22.42 6.20 -25.81
CA ASP A 377 21.97 7.32 -26.67
C ASP A 377 22.62 8.68 -26.32
N GLY A 378 23.37 8.77 -25.21
CA GLY A 378 24.09 9.97 -24.79
C GLY A 378 23.23 11.11 -24.18
N LYS A 379 21.89 11.03 -24.27
CA LYS A 379 20.93 12.02 -23.73
C LYS A 379 20.10 11.49 -22.55
N THR A 380 19.91 10.18 -22.43
CA THR A 380 19.11 9.56 -21.37
C THR A 380 20.01 9.06 -20.24
N GLN A 381 19.61 9.31 -18.99
CA GLN A 381 20.34 8.86 -17.81
C GLN A 381 19.35 8.37 -16.75
N ARG A 382 19.73 7.34 -15.99
CA ARG A 382 18.99 6.93 -14.79
C ARG A 382 19.75 7.32 -13.54
N VAL A 383 19.05 7.98 -12.61
CA VAL A 383 19.51 8.31 -11.26
C VAL A 383 18.69 7.49 -10.28
N ALA A 384 19.29 6.45 -9.70
CA ALA A 384 18.62 5.52 -8.81
C ALA A 384 19.59 4.98 -7.76
N GLY A 385 19.05 4.49 -6.65
CA GLY A 385 19.77 3.72 -5.64
C GLY A 385 19.02 2.44 -5.28
N ASN A 386 19.52 1.69 -4.29
CA ASN A 386 18.87 0.46 -3.81
C ASN A 386 17.52 0.75 -3.15
N ASP A 387 17.37 1.94 -2.58
CA ASP A 387 16.17 2.42 -1.93
C ASP A 387 16.00 3.94 -2.12
N ARG A 388 14.97 4.51 -1.51
CA ARG A 388 14.66 5.94 -1.58
C ARG A 388 15.75 6.85 -0.98
N PHE A 389 16.51 6.35 0.00
CA PHE A 389 17.58 7.10 0.65
C PHE A 389 18.79 7.18 -0.28
N ASP A 390 19.20 6.03 -0.83
CA ASP A 390 20.26 5.92 -1.83
C ASP A 390 19.91 6.74 -3.08
N THR A 391 18.66 6.68 -3.57
CA THR A 391 18.22 7.54 -4.69
C THR A 391 18.35 9.01 -4.34
N SER A 392 17.92 9.45 -3.14
CA SER A 392 18.04 10.85 -2.73
C SER A 392 19.51 11.33 -2.65
N ILE A 393 20.42 10.44 -2.20
CA ILE A 393 21.86 10.69 -2.20
C ILE A 393 22.38 10.82 -3.65
N ASN A 394 21.98 9.93 -4.54
CA ASN A 394 22.43 9.96 -5.94
C ASN A 394 21.88 11.17 -6.70
N VAL A 395 20.67 11.61 -6.39
CA VAL A 395 20.14 12.90 -6.85
C VAL A 395 20.99 14.07 -6.34
N ALA A 396 21.38 14.06 -5.06
CA ALA A 396 22.25 15.09 -4.50
C ALA A 396 23.65 15.07 -5.14
N LYS A 397 24.21 13.89 -5.45
CA LYS A 397 25.47 13.76 -6.19
C LYS A 397 25.35 14.32 -7.60
N LYS A 398 24.22 14.06 -8.30
CA LYS A 398 23.97 14.64 -9.63
C LYS A 398 23.93 16.15 -9.56
N LEU A 399 23.27 16.70 -8.56
CA LEU A 399 23.21 18.14 -8.34
C LEU A 399 24.62 18.70 -8.07
N SER A 400 25.39 18.06 -7.20
CA SER A 400 26.76 18.48 -6.89
C SER A 400 27.69 18.45 -8.11
N SER A 401 27.55 17.46 -9.00
CA SER A 401 28.37 17.36 -10.23
C SER A 401 28.18 18.52 -11.22
N ARG A 402 27.13 19.34 -11.03
CA ARG A 402 26.85 20.53 -11.84
C ARG A 402 27.27 21.84 -11.17
N LYS A 403 27.84 21.75 -9.96
CA LYS A 403 28.30 22.91 -9.21
C LYS A 403 29.81 23.06 -9.35
N GLU A 404 30.28 24.30 -9.29
CA GLU A 404 31.70 24.62 -9.18
C GLU A 404 32.23 24.34 -7.77
N GLU A 405 31.38 24.47 -6.74
CA GLU A 405 31.73 24.20 -5.34
C GLU A 405 31.65 22.69 -5.02
N GLU A 406 32.67 22.13 -4.38
CA GLU A 406 32.73 20.71 -4.00
C GLU A 406 31.70 20.31 -2.92
N LYS A 407 31.19 21.27 -2.13
CA LYS A 407 30.31 21.02 -0.99
C LYS A 407 29.15 22.00 -0.93
N PHE A 408 28.00 21.51 -0.43
CA PHE A 408 26.81 22.32 -0.23
C PHE A 408 26.98 23.30 0.95
N LYS A 409 26.39 24.48 0.83
CA LYS A 409 26.19 25.41 1.96
C LYS A 409 24.94 25.07 2.77
N ASN A 410 23.93 24.49 2.11
CA ASN A 410 22.65 24.15 2.69
C ASN A 410 22.22 22.76 2.24
N ILE A 411 21.62 21.98 3.14
CA ILE A 411 20.92 20.72 2.84
C ILE A 411 19.53 20.78 3.45
N ILE A 412 18.53 20.27 2.74
CA ILE A 412 17.21 20.03 3.29
C ILE A 412 17.07 18.54 3.57
N ILE A 413 16.60 18.18 4.76
CA ILE A 413 16.22 16.80 5.09
C ILE A 413 14.72 16.70 5.33
N SER A 414 14.14 15.58 4.92
CA SER A 414 12.76 15.22 5.27
C SER A 414 12.60 13.72 5.43
N SER A 415 11.46 13.29 5.97
CA SER A 415 11.15 11.88 6.14
C SER A 415 11.10 11.14 4.80
N GLY A 416 11.73 9.97 4.74
CA GLY A 416 11.53 9.04 3.63
C GLY A 416 10.14 8.42 3.61
N PHE A 417 9.33 8.54 4.67
CA PHE A 417 8.07 7.80 4.84
C PHE A 417 6.80 8.65 4.71
N GLY A 418 6.93 9.97 4.61
CA GLY A 418 5.81 10.88 4.41
C GLY A 418 6.15 11.96 3.38
N PHE A 419 5.21 12.25 2.47
CA PHE A 419 5.41 13.29 1.46
C PHE A 419 5.05 14.70 1.96
N ALA A 420 4.08 14.78 2.88
CA ALA A 420 3.30 15.99 3.10
C ALA A 420 4.12 17.19 3.60
N ASP A 421 5.06 16.95 4.52
CA ASP A 421 5.94 17.98 5.08
C ASP A 421 6.95 18.51 4.05
N SER A 422 7.20 17.73 3.00
CA SER A 422 8.24 17.99 1.99
C SER A 422 7.71 18.65 0.72
N LEU A 423 6.39 18.57 0.46
CA LEU A 423 5.77 19.04 -0.79
C LEU A 423 5.98 20.54 -1.04
N CYS A 424 6.10 21.34 0.03
CA CYS A 424 6.35 22.79 -0.06
C CYS A 424 7.85 23.14 -0.07
N GLY A 425 8.73 22.15 0.10
CA GLY A 425 10.17 22.35 0.31
C GLY A 425 10.98 22.60 -0.96
N SER A 426 10.45 22.31 -2.14
CA SER A 426 11.18 22.42 -3.42
C SER A 426 11.59 23.85 -3.76
N VAL A 427 10.70 24.83 -3.51
CA VAL A 427 11.00 26.26 -3.73
C VAL A 427 12.11 26.73 -2.81
N LEU A 428 12.06 26.31 -1.54
CA LEU A 428 13.11 26.59 -0.57
C LEU A 428 14.43 25.91 -0.97
N ALA A 429 14.38 24.68 -1.47
CA ALA A 429 15.56 23.96 -1.97
C ALA A 429 16.22 24.72 -3.13
N LYS A 430 15.43 25.27 -4.06
CA LYS A 430 15.95 26.11 -5.15
C LYS A 430 16.59 27.39 -4.63
N GLN A 431 15.90 28.10 -3.73
CA GLN A 431 16.39 29.37 -3.15
C GLN A 431 17.68 29.19 -2.35
N LEU A 432 17.82 28.08 -1.62
CA LEU A 432 19.00 27.78 -0.81
C LEU A 432 20.14 27.09 -1.57
N ASP A 433 19.92 26.79 -2.84
CA ASP A 433 20.81 25.95 -3.63
C ASP A 433 21.14 24.60 -2.96
N ALA A 434 20.10 23.93 -2.46
CA ALA A 434 20.20 22.76 -1.60
C ALA A 434 19.56 21.51 -2.24
N PRO A 435 20.12 20.30 -2.00
CA PRO A 435 19.42 19.05 -2.28
C PRO A 435 18.36 18.78 -1.20
N ILE A 436 17.38 17.95 -1.54
CA ILE A 436 16.44 17.34 -0.58
C ILE A 436 16.87 15.89 -0.37
N LEU A 437 17.41 15.59 0.81
CA LEU A 437 17.76 14.24 1.24
C LEU A 437 16.63 13.63 2.08
N LEU A 438 16.40 12.34 1.90
CA LEU A 438 15.42 11.61 2.68
C LEU A 438 16.12 10.92 3.85
N VAL A 439 15.54 10.97 5.05
CA VAL A 439 16.06 10.27 6.24
C VAL A 439 15.07 9.21 6.73
N GLY A 440 15.62 8.18 7.36
CA GLY A 440 14.87 7.10 8.00
C GLY A 440 14.26 7.52 9.34
N LYS A 441 13.76 6.54 10.11
CA LYS A 441 13.10 6.81 11.42
C LYS A 441 14.13 7.05 12.53
N ASP A 442 15.30 6.45 12.36
CA ASP A 442 16.39 6.42 13.31
C ASP A 442 17.75 6.61 12.63
N ILE A 443 18.83 6.53 13.42
CA ILE A 443 20.20 6.69 12.94
C ILE A 443 20.60 5.58 11.98
N ASN A 444 20.21 4.33 12.23
CA ASN A 444 20.59 3.19 11.41
C ASN A 444 20.00 3.31 10.01
N SER A 445 18.71 3.59 9.93
CA SER A 445 18.00 3.82 8.66
C SER A 445 18.38 5.14 7.97
N SER A 446 19.13 6.01 8.64
CA SER A 446 19.61 7.30 8.09
C SER A 446 21.12 7.34 7.90
N GLU A 447 21.85 6.26 8.20
CA GLU A 447 23.31 6.27 8.33
C GLU A 447 24.00 6.80 7.07
N LYS A 448 23.63 6.25 5.90
CA LYS A 448 24.19 6.67 4.61
C LYS A 448 23.96 8.15 4.33
N VAL A 449 22.79 8.66 4.69
CA VAL A 449 22.39 10.06 4.48
C VAL A 449 23.16 10.98 5.42
N LEU A 450 23.28 10.59 6.70
CA LEU A 450 24.08 11.31 7.69
C LEU A 450 25.56 11.36 7.30
N ASN A 451 26.12 10.26 6.80
CA ASN A 451 27.49 10.21 6.30
C ASN A 451 27.67 11.07 5.05
N TYR A 452 26.69 11.08 4.15
CA TYR A 452 26.68 11.97 2.99
C TYR A 452 26.66 13.45 3.41
N ILE A 453 25.82 13.84 4.37
CA ILE A 453 25.79 15.20 4.93
C ILE A 453 27.16 15.58 5.49
N LYS A 454 27.76 14.72 6.33
CA LYS A 454 29.08 14.97 6.91
C LYS A 454 30.17 15.21 5.87
N SER A 455 30.11 14.47 4.77
CA SER A 455 31.13 14.52 3.72
C SER A 455 30.94 15.70 2.76
N ASN A 456 29.69 16.08 2.48
CA ASN A 456 29.32 16.99 1.39
C ASN A 456 28.69 18.32 1.83
N LEU A 457 28.53 18.56 3.13
CA LEU A 457 28.12 19.86 3.68
C LEU A 457 29.33 20.63 4.22
N ASN A 458 29.41 21.92 3.90
CA ASN A 458 30.42 22.82 4.45
C ASN A 458 30.38 22.82 5.98
N LYS A 459 31.54 22.98 6.63
CA LYS A 459 31.70 22.87 8.08
C LYS A 459 30.79 23.83 8.88
N ASP A 460 30.48 24.99 8.31
CA ASP A 460 29.59 26.02 8.85
C ASP A 460 28.19 26.02 8.21
N GLY A 461 27.89 24.98 7.43
CA GLY A 461 26.68 24.83 6.63
C GLY A 461 25.41 24.59 7.46
N ASN A 462 24.27 24.80 6.80
CA ASN A 462 22.95 24.71 7.41
C ASN A 462 22.21 23.45 6.97
N VAL A 463 21.49 22.82 7.90
CA VAL A 463 20.52 21.76 7.62
C VAL A 463 19.13 22.24 7.98
N TYR A 464 18.22 22.21 7.02
CA TYR A 464 16.82 22.51 7.22
C TYR A 464 16.04 21.20 7.36
N VAL A 465 15.32 21.03 8.47
CA VAL A 465 14.51 19.83 8.72
C VAL A 465 13.06 20.16 8.41
N LEU A 466 12.46 19.45 7.45
CA LEU A 466 11.04 19.60 7.15
C LEU A 466 10.23 18.56 7.92
N GLY A 467 9.27 19.03 8.70
CA GLY A 467 8.38 18.17 9.48
C GLY A 467 8.74 18.06 10.97
N GLY A 468 7.75 17.65 11.75
CA GLY A 468 7.87 17.51 13.20
C GLY A 468 8.72 16.30 13.62
N GLU A 469 8.82 16.08 14.93
CA GLU A 469 9.63 14.99 15.50
C GLU A 469 9.14 13.60 15.09
N GLY A 470 7.84 13.46 14.82
CA GLY A 470 7.26 12.22 14.29
C GLY A 470 7.66 11.92 12.83
N SER A 471 8.06 12.94 12.07
CA SER A 471 8.52 12.79 10.68
C SER A 471 10.04 12.61 10.61
N VAL A 472 10.78 13.46 11.34
CA VAL A 472 12.24 13.40 11.49
C VAL A 472 12.59 13.50 12.96
N SER A 473 13.07 12.40 13.55
CA SER A 473 13.29 12.31 15.00
C SER A 473 14.33 13.31 15.51
N ASN A 474 14.18 13.71 16.78
CA ASN A 474 15.15 14.57 17.45
C ASN A 474 16.54 13.94 17.53
N ILE A 475 16.64 12.60 17.51
CA ILE A 475 17.91 11.90 17.53
C ILE A 475 18.70 12.20 16.23
N ILE A 476 18.03 12.19 15.08
CA ILE A 476 18.63 12.56 13.79
C ILE A 476 19.06 14.03 13.81
N GLU A 477 18.18 14.94 14.22
CA GLU A 477 18.51 16.37 14.33
C GLU A 477 19.71 16.63 15.25
N ASN A 478 19.72 16.03 16.44
CA ASN A 478 20.80 16.21 17.41
C ASN A 478 22.11 15.59 16.92
N THR A 479 22.06 14.49 16.17
CA THR A 479 23.27 13.90 15.55
C THR A 479 23.91 14.85 14.54
N ILE A 480 23.09 15.56 13.77
CA ILE A 480 23.55 16.58 12.82
C ILE A 480 24.11 17.80 13.56
N LYS A 481 23.42 18.30 14.60
CA LYS A 481 23.91 19.41 15.45
C LYS A 481 25.26 19.08 16.12
N ASN A 482 25.37 17.88 16.69
CA ASN A 482 26.60 17.41 17.34
C ASN A 482 27.77 17.23 16.37
N SER A 483 27.50 17.17 15.06
CA SER A 483 28.52 17.17 14.01
C SER A 483 29.00 18.59 13.66
N GLY A 484 28.50 19.63 14.34
CA GLY A 484 28.92 21.03 14.20
C GLY A 484 28.06 21.88 13.25
N TYR A 485 27.01 21.31 12.66
CA TYR A 485 26.16 22.01 11.70
C TYR A 485 25.04 22.82 12.35
N LYS A 486 24.63 23.90 11.71
CA LYS A 486 23.46 24.69 12.12
C LYS A 486 22.21 23.98 11.65
N VAL A 487 21.30 23.66 12.56
CA VAL A 487 20.04 22.98 12.19
C VAL A 487 18.84 23.86 12.48
N LYS A 488 17.99 24.06 11.46
CA LYS A 488 16.71 24.78 11.57
C LYS A 488 15.57 23.85 11.19
N ARG A 489 14.74 23.49 12.17
CA ARG A 489 13.49 22.74 11.93
C ARG A 489 12.38 23.70 11.49
N LEU A 490 11.72 23.36 10.39
CA LEU A 490 10.53 24.01 9.85
C LEU A 490 9.39 23.00 10.00
N ALA A 491 8.58 23.16 11.04
CA ALA A 491 7.57 22.18 11.41
C ALA A 491 6.39 22.85 12.13
N GLY A 492 5.21 22.28 11.93
CA GLY A 492 4.03 22.61 12.73
C GLY A 492 3.32 21.37 13.24
N LYS A 493 2.15 21.58 13.84
CA LYS A 493 1.29 20.50 14.37
C LYS A 493 0.77 19.52 13.30
N ASP A 494 0.77 19.95 12.05
CA ASP A 494 0.29 19.20 10.89
C ASP A 494 1.00 19.70 9.62
N ARG A 495 0.77 19.01 8.50
CA ARG A 495 1.35 19.35 7.19
C ARG A 495 1.07 20.77 6.71
N PHE A 496 -0.06 21.35 7.10
CA PHE A 496 -0.44 22.70 6.70
C PHE A 496 0.39 23.73 7.45
N GLN A 497 0.59 23.51 8.76
CA GLN A 497 1.46 24.35 9.57
C GLN A 497 2.94 24.15 9.24
N THR A 498 3.39 22.93 8.93
CA THR A 498 4.74 22.71 8.37
C THR A 498 4.94 23.50 7.08
N CYS A 499 3.98 23.43 6.15
CA CYS A 499 4.04 24.22 4.92
C CYS A 499 4.04 25.73 5.19
N ASN A 500 3.30 26.21 6.21
CA ASN A 500 3.35 27.61 6.64
C ASN A 500 4.75 28.03 7.13
N GLU A 501 5.44 27.19 7.92
CA GLU A 501 6.81 27.49 8.36
C GLU A 501 7.81 27.50 7.20
N VAL A 502 7.63 26.62 6.21
CA VAL A 502 8.40 26.65 4.96
C VAL A 502 8.12 27.92 4.17
N PHE A 503 6.84 28.32 4.04
CA PHE A 503 6.44 29.55 3.35
C PHE A 503 7.06 30.80 3.98
N LYS A 504 7.03 30.92 5.31
CA LYS A 504 7.71 32.01 6.03
C LYS A 504 9.21 32.03 5.76
N GLN A 505 9.84 30.86 5.64
CA GLN A 505 11.26 30.75 5.33
C GLN A 505 11.59 31.16 3.89
N VAL A 506 10.69 30.90 2.93
CA VAL A 506 10.84 31.36 1.53
C VAL A 506 10.81 32.89 1.44
N ASN A 507 10.02 33.55 2.30
CA ASN A 507 9.94 35.01 2.40
C ASN A 507 9.57 35.67 1.06
N ALA A 508 8.42 35.26 0.51
CA ALA A 508 7.92 35.74 -0.78
C ALA A 508 7.63 37.25 -0.75
N LYS A 509 8.07 37.97 -1.80
CA LYS A 509 7.84 39.41 -1.94
C LYS A 509 6.39 39.69 -2.33
N GLU A 510 5.89 40.89 -2.04
CA GLU A 510 4.57 41.34 -2.50
C GLU A 510 4.40 41.10 -4.01
N LYS A 511 3.18 40.73 -4.41
CA LYS A 511 2.79 40.32 -5.78
C LYS A 511 3.35 38.99 -6.28
N THR A 512 4.21 38.28 -5.54
CA THR A 512 4.71 36.96 -5.97
C THR A 512 3.56 35.97 -6.20
N PRO A 513 3.43 35.33 -7.38
CA PRO A 513 2.42 34.31 -7.62
C PRO A 513 2.53 33.09 -6.70
N PHE A 514 1.40 32.47 -6.38
CA PHE A 514 1.33 31.28 -5.53
C PHE A 514 0.84 30.07 -6.31
N VAL A 515 1.17 28.88 -5.79
CA VAL A 515 0.62 27.61 -6.23
C VAL A 515 -0.14 26.97 -5.08
N ILE A 516 -1.39 26.56 -5.30
CA ILE A 516 -2.21 25.84 -4.33
C ILE A 516 -2.45 24.42 -4.84
N VAL A 517 -2.13 23.46 -3.98
CA VAL A 517 -2.28 22.02 -4.24
C VAL A 517 -3.01 21.33 -3.07
N ASN A 518 -3.57 20.15 -3.31
CA ASN A 518 -4.24 19.41 -2.25
C ASN A 518 -3.18 18.82 -1.30
N GLY A 519 -3.27 19.11 0.00
CA GLY A 519 -2.31 18.63 0.99
C GLY A 519 -2.40 17.14 1.33
N LEU A 520 -3.45 16.45 0.91
CA LEU A 520 -3.75 15.05 1.21
C LEU A 520 -3.38 14.08 0.07
N ASN A 521 -2.96 14.60 -1.09
CA ASN A 521 -2.49 13.80 -2.23
C ASN A 521 -1.24 14.44 -2.84
N PHE A 522 -0.26 13.64 -3.26
CA PHE A 522 1.05 14.15 -3.65
C PHE A 522 1.17 14.51 -5.14
N ALA A 523 0.39 13.87 -6.02
CA ALA A 523 0.74 13.86 -7.44
C ALA A 523 0.66 15.25 -8.10
N ASP A 524 -0.38 16.02 -7.79
CA ASP A 524 -0.54 17.39 -8.29
C ASP A 524 0.59 18.30 -7.75
N ALA A 525 0.96 18.15 -6.48
CA ALA A 525 2.06 18.89 -5.86
C ALA A 525 3.43 18.56 -6.47
N LEU A 526 3.75 17.28 -6.69
CA LEU A 526 4.99 16.88 -7.34
C LEU A 526 5.04 17.42 -8.78
N SER A 527 3.92 17.38 -9.50
CA SER A 527 3.87 17.81 -10.90
C SER A 527 4.21 19.28 -11.14
N VAL A 528 3.94 20.13 -10.14
CA VAL A 528 4.21 21.58 -10.21
C VAL A 528 5.46 21.98 -9.42
N SER A 529 6.09 21.04 -8.69
CA SER A 529 7.21 21.32 -7.80
C SER A 529 8.38 22.00 -8.52
N ALA A 530 8.81 21.50 -9.67
CA ALA A 530 9.92 22.07 -10.43
C ALA A 530 9.55 23.42 -11.08
N PRO A 531 8.44 23.55 -11.84
CA PRO A 531 8.03 24.86 -12.37
C PRO A 531 7.81 25.93 -11.30
N ALA A 532 7.20 25.59 -10.17
CA ALA A 532 7.00 26.50 -9.05
C ALA A 532 8.35 26.98 -8.49
N SER A 533 9.29 26.06 -8.30
CA SER A 533 10.63 26.37 -7.77
C SER A 533 11.45 27.24 -8.71
N ILE A 534 11.42 26.96 -10.02
CA ILE A 534 12.12 27.74 -11.05
C ILE A 534 11.64 29.19 -11.06
N ASN A 535 10.33 29.39 -10.92
CA ASN A 535 9.73 30.73 -10.93
C ASN A 535 9.71 31.40 -9.54
N GLY A 536 10.14 30.70 -8.49
CA GLY A 536 10.08 31.19 -7.11
C GLY A 536 8.64 31.34 -6.57
N TYR A 537 7.68 30.57 -7.10
CA TYR A 537 6.29 30.59 -6.67
C TYR A 537 6.09 29.65 -5.49
N PRO A 538 5.76 30.14 -4.28
CA PRO A 538 5.52 29.28 -3.13
C PRO A 538 4.39 28.27 -3.40
N VAL A 539 4.64 27.02 -3.02
CA VAL A 539 3.63 25.95 -3.03
C VAL A 539 2.97 25.89 -1.66
N LEU A 540 1.64 26.06 -1.63
CA LEU A 540 0.82 26.05 -0.43
C LEU A 540 -0.18 24.88 -0.47
N LEU A 541 -0.39 24.24 0.67
CA LEU A 541 -1.32 23.12 0.82
C LEU A 541 -2.73 23.59 1.21
N SER A 542 -3.73 23.09 0.52
CA SER A 542 -5.14 23.30 0.85
C SER A 542 -5.86 21.98 1.14
N GLY A 543 -6.96 22.08 1.90
CA GLY A 543 -7.98 21.03 1.91
C GLY A 543 -8.77 21.03 0.59
N LYS A 544 -9.65 20.03 0.43
CA LYS A 544 -10.48 19.89 -0.77
C LYS A 544 -11.49 21.02 -0.94
N THR A 545 -12.17 21.40 0.13
CA THR A 545 -13.34 22.29 0.06
C THR A 545 -13.14 23.66 0.67
N SER A 546 -12.15 23.83 1.55
CA SER A 546 -11.88 25.10 2.22
C SER A 546 -10.39 25.42 2.33
N LEU A 547 -10.08 26.72 2.29
CA LEU A 547 -8.72 27.22 2.50
C LEU A 547 -8.40 27.21 4.00
N PRO A 548 -7.25 26.65 4.42
CA PRO A 548 -6.74 26.84 5.77
C PRO A 548 -6.38 28.31 6.04
N ASP A 549 -6.48 28.75 7.28
CA ASP A 549 -6.26 30.17 7.64
C ASP A 549 -4.87 30.69 7.29
N TYR A 550 -3.83 29.83 7.35
CA TYR A 550 -2.49 30.25 6.95
C TYR A 550 -2.39 30.61 5.46
N VAL A 551 -3.16 29.95 4.59
CA VAL A 551 -3.21 30.29 3.16
C VAL A 551 -3.93 31.61 2.97
N LYS A 552 -5.03 31.84 3.70
CA LYS A 552 -5.77 33.11 3.66
C LYS A 552 -4.88 34.27 4.09
N ASN A 553 -4.12 34.09 5.17
CA ASN A 553 -3.16 35.07 5.68
C ASN A 553 -2.05 35.33 4.64
N ALA A 554 -1.46 34.27 4.07
CA ALA A 554 -0.44 34.40 3.03
C ALA A 554 -0.93 35.23 1.83
N ILE A 555 -2.19 35.04 1.40
CA ILE A 555 -2.78 35.81 0.30
C ILE A 555 -2.96 37.28 0.68
N ASN A 556 -3.38 37.57 1.92
CA ASN A 556 -3.52 38.95 2.40
C ASN A 556 -2.18 39.66 2.52
N ASP A 557 -1.15 38.97 3.01
CA ASP A 557 0.17 39.53 3.26
C ASP A 557 0.93 39.79 1.95
N VAL A 558 0.92 38.82 1.04
CA VAL A 558 1.69 38.89 -0.21
C VAL A 558 0.90 39.49 -1.36
N LYS A 559 -0.44 39.45 -1.33
CA LYS A 559 -1.33 39.93 -2.41
C LYS A 559 -0.87 39.41 -3.77
N PRO A 560 -0.79 38.08 -3.96
CA PRO A 560 -0.22 37.48 -5.17
C PRO A 560 -0.89 38.03 -6.43
N SER A 561 -0.12 38.29 -7.49
CA SER A 561 -0.71 38.71 -8.77
C SER A 561 -1.54 37.59 -9.41
N GLU A 562 -1.15 36.33 -9.15
CA GLU A 562 -1.81 35.14 -9.66
C GLU A 562 -1.73 33.99 -8.66
N VAL A 563 -2.79 33.19 -8.58
CA VAL A 563 -2.84 31.94 -7.83
C VAL A 563 -3.13 30.79 -8.80
N PHE A 564 -2.18 29.87 -8.91
CA PHE A 564 -2.33 28.64 -9.67
C PHE A 564 -2.95 27.55 -8.80
N ILE A 565 -4.09 27.01 -9.20
CA ILE A 565 -4.68 25.83 -8.56
C ILE A 565 -4.31 24.61 -9.41
N ILE A 566 -3.56 23.67 -8.83
CA ILE A 566 -3.17 22.45 -9.55
C ILE A 566 -4.01 21.28 -9.08
N GLY A 567 -4.65 20.62 -10.05
CA GLY A 567 -5.58 19.52 -9.81
C GLY A 567 -7.03 19.89 -10.13
N GLY A 568 -7.81 18.87 -10.49
CA GLY A 568 -9.22 19.02 -10.84
C GLY A 568 -10.11 19.30 -9.63
N GLU A 569 -11.40 19.57 -9.87
CA GLU A 569 -12.38 19.86 -8.81
C GLU A 569 -12.57 18.72 -7.79
N GLY A 570 -12.26 17.48 -8.19
CA GLY A 570 -12.23 16.33 -7.29
C GLY A 570 -11.17 16.43 -6.19
N ALA A 571 -10.04 17.09 -6.49
CA ALA A 571 -8.93 17.32 -5.57
C ALA A 571 -9.07 18.66 -4.84
N ILE A 572 -9.38 19.74 -5.56
CA ILE A 572 -9.59 21.08 -4.98
C ILE A 572 -10.87 21.63 -5.59
N SER A 573 -11.95 21.71 -4.81
CA SER A 573 -13.26 22.09 -5.31
C SER A 573 -13.30 23.54 -5.83
N LYS A 574 -14.32 23.83 -6.63
CA LYS A 574 -14.58 25.19 -7.11
C LYS A 574 -14.85 26.21 -6.00
N ASN A 575 -15.22 25.76 -4.79
CA ASN A 575 -15.42 26.67 -3.66
C ASN A 575 -14.13 27.43 -3.28
N ILE A 576 -12.97 26.81 -3.47
CA ILE A 576 -11.67 27.45 -3.20
C ILE A 576 -11.48 28.69 -4.06
N GLU A 577 -11.86 28.66 -5.34
CA GLU A 577 -11.82 29.83 -6.23
C GLU A 577 -12.71 30.96 -5.71
N GLY A 578 -13.89 30.61 -5.18
CA GLY A 578 -14.79 31.54 -4.52
C GLY A 578 -14.21 32.16 -3.25
N GLU A 579 -13.50 31.37 -2.43
CA GLU A 579 -12.79 31.89 -1.25
C GLU A 579 -11.63 32.82 -1.65
N LEU A 580 -10.83 32.45 -2.63
CA LEU A 580 -9.72 33.27 -3.15
C LEU A 580 -10.20 34.65 -3.63
N ASN A 581 -11.26 34.68 -4.45
CA ASN A 581 -11.85 35.91 -4.97
C ASN A 581 -12.42 36.82 -3.86
N LYS A 582 -12.94 36.24 -2.78
CA LYS A 582 -13.44 37.00 -1.62
C LYS A 582 -12.32 37.63 -0.81
N ILE A 583 -11.17 36.96 -0.71
CA ILE A 583 -10.01 37.46 0.03
C ILE A 583 -9.35 38.61 -0.75
N ASN A 584 -9.10 38.41 -2.05
CA ASN A 584 -8.53 39.45 -2.90
C ASN A 584 -8.98 39.28 -4.36
N SER A 585 -9.98 40.07 -4.76
CA SER A 585 -10.58 40.03 -6.10
C SER A 585 -9.66 40.50 -7.24
N GLN A 586 -8.52 41.11 -6.92
CA GLN A 586 -7.52 41.50 -7.93
C GLN A 586 -6.57 40.35 -8.30
N THR A 587 -6.61 39.24 -7.57
CA THR A 587 -5.76 38.07 -7.81
C THR A 587 -6.30 37.29 -9.00
N LYS A 588 -5.49 37.11 -10.05
CA LYS A 588 -5.85 36.21 -11.15
C LYS A 588 -5.85 34.77 -10.65
N ILE A 589 -6.87 33.98 -10.96
CA ILE A 589 -6.94 32.57 -10.59
C ILE A 589 -6.84 31.71 -11.85
N THR A 590 -5.86 30.81 -11.89
CA THR A 590 -5.64 29.89 -13.01
C THR A 590 -5.66 28.46 -12.51
N ARG A 591 -6.57 27.63 -13.02
CA ARG A 591 -6.59 26.19 -12.71
C ARG A 591 -5.92 25.39 -13.82
N ILE A 592 -4.97 24.54 -13.45
CA ILE A 592 -4.34 23.57 -14.36
C ILE A 592 -4.69 22.17 -13.86
N ALA A 593 -5.43 21.42 -14.66
CA ALA A 593 -5.94 20.11 -14.27
C ALA A 593 -6.07 19.15 -15.47
N GLY A 594 -5.72 17.89 -15.23
CA GLY A 594 -5.95 16.78 -16.15
C GLY A 594 -7.01 15.81 -15.67
N LYS A 595 -7.32 14.82 -16.52
CA LYS A 595 -8.24 13.71 -16.19
C LYS A 595 -7.69 12.78 -15.10
N ASP A 596 -6.37 12.73 -14.97
CA ASP A 596 -5.62 11.92 -14.02
C ASP A 596 -4.29 12.62 -13.69
N ARG A 597 -3.51 12.04 -12.78
CA ARG A 597 -2.24 12.60 -12.31
C ARG A 597 -1.20 12.82 -13.43
N TYR A 598 -1.21 11.98 -14.45
CA TYR A 598 -0.25 12.06 -15.55
C TYR A 598 -0.66 13.18 -16.52
N ASP A 599 -1.96 13.29 -16.81
CA ASP A 599 -2.51 14.37 -17.63
C ASP A 599 -2.39 15.74 -16.94
N THR A 600 -2.57 15.83 -15.61
CA THR A 600 -2.28 17.08 -14.88
C THR A 600 -0.80 17.41 -15.00
N SER A 601 0.09 16.44 -14.78
CA SER A 601 1.53 16.64 -14.88
C SER A 601 1.97 17.09 -16.27
N LEU A 602 1.40 16.51 -17.33
CA LEU A 602 1.67 16.95 -18.70
C LEU A 602 1.24 18.41 -18.90
N LYS A 603 0.01 18.77 -18.52
CA LYS A 603 -0.52 20.12 -18.70
C LYS A 603 0.24 21.18 -17.92
N VAL A 604 0.69 20.85 -16.71
CA VAL A 604 1.54 21.74 -15.90
C VAL A 604 2.85 22.02 -16.64
N ASN A 605 3.57 20.98 -17.07
CA ASN A 605 4.84 21.18 -17.76
C ASN A 605 4.66 21.85 -19.15
N GLN A 606 3.54 21.62 -19.84
CA GLN A 606 3.17 22.35 -21.07
C GLN A 606 2.85 23.83 -20.83
N TYR A 607 2.21 24.16 -19.71
CA TYR A 607 1.86 25.54 -19.36
C TYR A 607 3.11 26.37 -19.08
N PHE A 608 4.03 25.83 -18.27
CA PHE A 608 5.29 26.50 -17.91
C PHE A 608 6.39 26.35 -18.96
N LYS A 609 6.17 25.53 -20.01
CA LYS A 609 7.02 25.37 -21.21
C LYS A 609 8.50 25.13 -20.93
N ASN A 610 8.82 24.06 -20.22
CA ASN A 610 10.21 23.70 -19.95
C ASN A 610 10.53 22.29 -20.47
N ASN A 611 11.18 22.16 -21.63
CA ASN A 611 11.47 20.84 -22.22
C ASN A 611 12.95 20.63 -22.62
N GLU A 612 13.85 21.52 -22.19
CA GLU A 612 15.30 21.38 -22.44
C GLU A 612 15.89 20.21 -21.62
N SER A 613 15.52 20.13 -20.34
CA SER A 613 15.83 18.99 -19.47
C SER A 613 14.55 18.39 -18.91
N VAL A 614 14.33 17.09 -19.09
CA VAL A 614 13.10 16.42 -18.65
C VAL A 614 13.41 15.32 -17.65
N LEU A 615 12.93 15.47 -16.42
CA LEU A 615 13.01 14.44 -15.40
C LEU A 615 11.74 13.60 -15.43
N LEU A 616 11.88 12.28 -15.49
CA LEU A 616 10.78 11.32 -15.43
C LEU A 616 10.78 10.64 -14.07
N ALA A 617 9.64 10.67 -13.39
CA ALA A 617 9.46 10.00 -12.11
C ALA A 617 8.15 9.22 -12.06
N SER A 618 8.07 8.21 -11.20
CA SER A 618 6.85 7.45 -11.03
C SER A 618 5.68 8.36 -10.63
N GLY A 619 4.54 8.23 -11.30
CA GLY A 619 3.30 8.83 -10.80
C GLY A 619 2.66 8.00 -9.69
N GLN A 620 3.11 6.77 -9.46
CA GLN A 620 2.52 5.84 -8.49
C GLN A 620 3.14 5.96 -7.09
N ASN A 621 4.39 6.41 -7.01
CA ASN A 621 5.15 6.61 -5.77
C ASN A 621 5.86 7.97 -5.78
N TYR A 622 6.17 8.53 -4.61
CA TYR A 622 6.61 9.93 -4.45
C TYR A 622 8.10 10.18 -4.11
N PRO A 623 8.85 9.29 -3.40
CA PRO A 623 10.16 9.66 -2.83
C PRO A 623 11.21 10.09 -3.88
N ASP A 624 11.24 9.42 -5.02
CA ASP A 624 12.18 9.70 -6.10
C ASP A 624 11.88 11.05 -6.78
N ALA A 625 10.59 11.33 -7.03
CA ALA A 625 10.15 12.64 -7.55
C ALA A 625 10.37 13.77 -6.52
N LEU A 626 10.18 13.49 -5.23
CA LEU A 626 10.35 14.47 -4.17
C LEU A 626 11.81 14.94 -4.10
N SER A 627 12.75 14.01 -3.99
CA SER A 627 14.19 14.34 -3.99
C SER A 627 14.62 14.94 -5.33
N GLY A 628 14.14 14.37 -6.44
CA GLY A 628 14.40 14.84 -7.79
C GLY A 628 13.83 16.22 -8.14
N SER A 629 12.84 16.72 -7.40
CA SER A 629 12.25 18.05 -7.63
C SER A 629 13.26 19.18 -7.45
N ALA A 630 14.18 19.04 -6.49
CA ALA A 630 15.27 20.00 -6.28
C ALA A 630 16.25 19.97 -7.45
N LEU A 631 16.62 18.78 -7.95
CA LEU A 631 17.47 18.65 -9.13
C LEU A 631 16.81 19.28 -10.37
N ALA A 632 15.54 18.96 -10.64
CA ALA A 632 14.77 19.53 -11.74
C ALA A 632 14.76 21.06 -11.69
N ALA A 633 14.47 21.64 -10.52
CA ALA A 633 14.48 23.09 -10.35
C ALA A 633 15.88 23.70 -10.57
N GLN A 634 16.94 23.00 -10.15
CA GLN A 634 18.30 23.51 -10.26
C GLN A 634 18.83 23.54 -11.69
N ILE A 635 18.51 22.52 -12.47
CA ILE A 635 18.90 22.44 -13.88
C ILE A 635 17.92 23.15 -14.81
N ASN A 636 16.96 23.89 -14.25
CA ASN A 636 15.88 24.52 -15.01
C ASN A 636 15.18 23.50 -15.92
N GLY A 637 14.81 22.34 -15.38
CA GLY A 637 14.13 21.26 -16.09
C GLY A 637 12.71 20.97 -15.58
N SER A 638 11.96 20.21 -16.36
CA SER A 638 10.63 19.71 -16.01
C SER A 638 10.67 18.46 -15.15
N LEU A 639 9.63 18.25 -14.34
CA LEU A 639 9.38 16.98 -13.64
C LEU A 639 8.05 16.40 -14.12
N LEU A 640 8.13 15.32 -14.90
CA LEU A 640 7.00 14.68 -15.54
C LEU A 640 6.72 13.33 -14.88
N LEU A 641 5.48 13.15 -14.40
CA LEU A 641 5.05 11.89 -13.81
C LEU A 641 4.72 10.88 -14.90
N VAL A 642 5.22 9.65 -14.77
CA VAL A 642 5.04 8.58 -15.75
C VAL A 642 4.58 7.26 -15.12
N ASN A 643 3.87 6.47 -15.92
CA ASN A 643 3.83 5.02 -15.84
C ASN A 643 3.81 4.45 -17.27
N ASP A 644 3.82 3.13 -17.42
CA ASP A 644 3.81 2.47 -18.73
C ASP A 644 2.61 2.88 -19.60
N SER A 645 1.44 3.10 -18.99
CA SER A 645 0.22 3.47 -19.72
C SER A 645 0.16 4.95 -20.14
N SER A 646 0.84 5.85 -19.43
CA SER A 646 0.84 7.28 -19.71
C SER A 646 1.88 7.68 -20.76
N LEU A 647 2.87 6.81 -20.99
CA LEU A 647 4.06 7.12 -21.76
C LEU A 647 3.76 7.65 -23.16
N SER A 648 2.75 7.11 -23.84
CA SER A 648 2.36 7.53 -25.20
C SER A 648 1.98 9.01 -25.32
N LYS A 649 1.49 9.64 -24.22
CA LYS A 649 1.23 11.08 -24.18
C LYS A 649 2.43 11.86 -23.67
N GLN A 650 3.09 11.35 -22.63
CA GLN A 650 4.21 12.02 -21.97
C GLN A 650 5.40 12.19 -22.91
N ILE A 651 5.60 11.23 -23.80
CA ILE A 651 6.68 11.26 -24.78
C ILE A 651 6.56 12.42 -25.78
N ASN A 652 5.34 12.88 -26.08
CA ASN A 652 5.12 14.01 -26.98
C ASN A 652 5.55 15.35 -26.37
N PHE A 653 5.80 15.39 -25.06
CA PHE A 653 6.39 16.55 -24.40
C PHE A 653 7.90 16.66 -24.65
N ILE A 654 8.55 15.51 -24.90
CA ILE A 654 9.98 15.42 -25.17
C ILE A 654 10.17 15.72 -26.66
N ASP A 655 10.74 16.90 -26.93
CA ASP A 655 11.06 17.35 -28.28
C ASP A 655 12.50 16.94 -28.57
N LYS A 656 12.71 15.90 -29.39
CA LYS A 656 14.04 15.30 -29.60
C LYS A 656 15.12 16.31 -30.03
N ASP A 657 14.70 17.38 -30.72
CA ASP A 657 15.58 18.41 -31.28
C ASP A 657 15.89 19.52 -30.26
N LYS A 658 15.13 19.61 -29.16
CA LYS A 658 15.30 20.62 -28.09
C LYS A 658 15.65 20.05 -26.73
N THR A 659 15.35 18.78 -26.48
CA THR A 659 15.66 18.12 -25.21
C THR A 659 17.11 17.67 -25.23
N ASP A 660 17.92 18.28 -24.37
CA ASP A 660 19.33 17.99 -24.20
C ASP A 660 19.54 16.75 -23.34
N GLU A 661 18.68 16.55 -22.34
CA GLU A 661 18.76 15.38 -21.46
C GLU A 661 17.40 14.93 -20.92
N VAL A 662 17.28 13.61 -20.74
CA VAL A 662 16.18 12.98 -20.01
C VAL A 662 16.74 12.21 -18.82
N ILE A 663 16.32 12.57 -17.60
CA ILE A 663 16.76 11.91 -16.38
C ILE A 663 15.61 11.09 -15.79
N ILE A 664 15.79 9.78 -15.70
CA ILE A 664 14.84 8.88 -15.06
C ILE A 664 15.20 8.76 -13.58
N LEU A 665 14.27 9.13 -12.71
CA LEU A 665 14.41 9.09 -11.26
C LEU A 665 13.85 7.77 -10.71
N GLY A 666 14.69 7.06 -9.96
CA GLY A 666 14.33 5.80 -9.32
C GLY A 666 14.70 4.56 -10.13
N GLY A 667 14.71 3.41 -9.44
CA GLY A 667 15.04 2.12 -10.04
C GLY A 667 13.96 1.62 -11.00
N ASN A 668 14.21 0.46 -11.62
CA ASN A 668 13.29 -0.16 -12.58
C ASN A 668 11.91 -0.51 -11.97
N ALA A 669 11.82 -0.66 -10.64
CA ALA A 669 10.56 -0.85 -9.93
C ALA A 669 9.72 0.43 -9.83
N SER A 670 10.34 1.62 -9.81
CA SER A 670 9.65 2.92 -9.79
C SER A 670 9.27 3.36 -11.20
N VAL A 671 10.22 3.29 -12.14
CA VAL A 671 10.04 3.64 -13.56
C VAL A 671 10.63 2.52 -14.39
N SER A 672 9.77 1.80 -15.12
CA SER A 672 10.13 0.56 -15.80
C SER A 672 11.27 0.73 -16.80
N LYS A 673 11.96 -0.38 -17.08
CA LYS A 673 12.97 -0.42 -18.15
C LYS A 673 12.33 -0.12 -19.52
N ARG A 674 11.07 -0.50 -19.73
CA ARG A 674 10.31 -0.19 -20.96
C ARG A 674 10.17 1.32 -21.17
N VAL A 675 9.92 2.09 -20.11
CA VAL A 675 9.89 3.56 -20.21
C VAL A 675 11.24 4.06 -20.70
N GLN A 676 12.34 3.62 -20.07
CA GLN A 676 13.69 3.98 -20.48
C GLN A 676 13.96 3.64 -21.95
N GLU A 677 13.82 2.38 -22.35
CA GLU A 677 14.08 1.92 -23.72
C GLU A 677 13.24 2.67 -24.77
N THR A 678 12.05 3.13 -24.39
CA THR A 678 11.17 3.91 -25.26
C THR A 678 11.67 5.34 -25.44
N ILE A 679 12.19 5.97 -24.37
CA ILE A 679 12.86 7.28 -24.46
C ILE A 679 14.14 7.18 -25.28
N GLU A 680 14.96 6.15 -25.05
CA GLU A 680 16.22 5.95 -25.78
C GLU A 680 15.98 5.85 -27.30
N LYS A 681 14.85 5.26 -27.71
CA LYS A 681 14.44 5.17 -29.13
C LYS A 681 14.04 6.50 -29.76
N LEU A 682 13.72 7.55 -28.98
CA LEU A 682 13.42 8.87 -29.53
C LEU A 682 14.66 9.61 -30.01
N PHE A 683 15.81 9.34 -29.39
CA PHE A 683 17.07 10.02 -29.64
C PHE A 683 18.01 9.25 -30.57
N LYS A 684 17.58 8.07 -31.03
CA LYS A 684 18.20 7.31 -32.14
C LYS A 684 17.52 7.68 -33.44
#